data_AF-A0A2H3GEP5-F1
#
_entry.id   AF-A0A2H3GEP5-F1
#
_cell.length_a   1.000
_cell.length_b   1.000
_cell.length_c   1.000
_cell.angle_alpha   90.00
_cell.angle_beta   90.00
_cell.angle_gamma   90.00
#
_symmetry.space_group_name_H-M   'P 1'
#
loop_
_entity.id
_entity.type
_entity.pdbx_description
1 polymer ?
#
loop_
_entity_poly.entity_id
_entity_poly.type
_entity_poly.pdbx_seq_one_letter_code
_entity_poly.pdbx_strand_id
1 'polypeptide(L)'
;MPQPLENEATPTEPLQALPAAASGMKFTKSRHSTPVLASLPLSQSETNLAYRRSNPSAASLYASTLSPPGSRSISPAGRGSPARVLSHTVFDARPNRLPETGGDASEPLNLMLRAFVPHVSIYTSEDTDSLMGEKGFRGGLWELLRPFGEDVQGKITIRDSNGMSRVADGFSIRFTRLGDNIEHPDPTVSGFRSPASAHGQNGSQASTSRDKQFLADVESVVDRHLSYAEQSFAVLPHYGMFADQNAASGETSPYYALYLRRLLSGLPISPHETFSHPVACVIAVSSRNPDPITEMRKLYTETNEGSKRLPPWVDSEFIRYYVLVHDEERDDIIQSMAVFEQMKRHLGIHCHLLRLRSSQSAETDDDSIPLPRSDWMSAHEELEDIRHSEDDEDFEDPTRHIFESDATAIRTFVREMVTMSIIPQMERNVSIWNDQVASRRRGITGRFMNLSRKWAFGGSSRNSTGGTSNSRDNYNAAGFYGSEAPEAIMRKLADYSFMLRDWKLAHSTYDLLRSDFSDSKAWKHHAAANEMAAFSLLIFPQQMSSKNRAETIDQMLEAAFYSYNTRCSAPYGALRSLLLGLELLRLRNGTNIDDAGRWGVRLLESKISGNVGDALIKERLAVCYSSKEGVGSWHWGSRRRKSATWSILSADAWLQQSRHIQARRCLDEAHRTYSTLPHKEGITKFGAAGHFMASLQHSLAESPDASDNDSEDGGDDDIDEESEALNDMRPRRASTVTADMFRDTTKEEGSTTDDGT
;
A
#
# COMPACT_ATOMS: atom_id res chain seq x y z
N MET A 1 31.69 -7.17 79.35
CA MET A 1 30.86 -5.96 79.12
C MET A 1 29.62 -6.42 78.36
N PRO A 2 28.42 -5.98 78.81
CA PRO A 2 27.23 -6.80 79.09
C PRO A 2 26.30 -6.89 77.86
N GLN A 3 25.68 -8.04 77.59
CA GLN A 3 24.34 -8.51 78.03
C GLN A 3 23.14 -8.01 77.18
N PRO A 4 22.07 -8.83 77.11
CA PRO A 4 21.13 -8.98 75.99
C PRO A 4 19.71 -8.50 76.36
N LEU A 5 18.74 -8.69 75.45
CA LEU A 5 17.29 -8.86 75.65
C LEU A 5 16.76 -9.33 74.26
N GLU A 6 16.37 -10.57 73.96
CA GLU A 6 15.36 -11.45 74.56
C GLU A 6 13.98 -10.79 74.76
N ASN A 7 13.02 -11.18 73.90
CA ASN A 7 11.74 -11.82 74.25
C ASN A 7 11.04 -12.22 72.93
N GLU A 8 10.86 -13.53 72.66
CA GLU A 8 9.69 -14.35 73.06
C GLU A 8 8.37 -13.85 72.44
N ALA A 9 7.41 -14.65 71.97
CA ALA A 9 7.24 -16.07 71.64
C ALA A 9 5.85 -16.12 70.96
N THR A 10 5.59 -17.15 70.15
CA THR A 10 4.28 -17.54 69.56
C THR A 10 3.33 -18.09 70.67
N PRO A 11 2.16 -18.74 70.42
CA PRO A 11 1.16 -18.78 69.32
C PRO A 11 -0.31 -18.58 69.83
N THR A 12 -1.32 -18.42 68.98
CA THR A 12 -2.71 -18.91 69.24
C THR A 12 -3.66 -18.78 68.03
N GLU A 13 -4.03 -19.91 67.43
CA GLU A 13 -5.38 -20.19 66.91
C GLU A 13 -6.17 -20.94 68.02
N PRO A 14 -7.45 -21.37 67.89
CA PRO A 14 -8.62 -20.93 67.11
C PRO A 14 -9.89 -20.77 68.03
N LEU A 15 -11.08 -20.44 67.49
CA LEU A 15 -12.44 -20.77 68.00
C LEU A 15 -13.47 -20.13 67.02
N GLN A 16 -14.09 -20.82 66.07
CA GLN A 16 -15.13 -21.88 66.10
C GLN A 16 -16.59 -21.37 66.27
N ALA A 17 -17.43 -21.82 65.32
CA ALA A 17 -18.86 -22.16 65.39
C ALA A 17 -19.95 -21.17 64.90
N LEU A 18 -20.79 -21.76 64.02
CA LEU A 18 -22.07 -21.36 63.41
C LEU A 18 -23.21 -21.22 64.45
N PRO A 19 -24.46 -20.83 64.07
CA PRO A 19 -25.39 -21.83 63.52
C PRO A 19 -26.33 -21.33 62.40
N ALA A 20 -26.88 -22.32 61.69
CA ALA A 20 -27.97 -22.23 60.73
C ALA A 20 -29.33 -21.98 61.40
N ALA A 21 -30.27 -21.38 60.66
CA ALA A 21 -31.70 -21.60 60.87
C ALA A 21 -32.45 -21.50 59.54
N ALA A 22 -33.10 -22.61 59.18
CA ALA A 22 -34.04 -22.75 58.09
C ALA A 22 -35.46 -22.33 58.53
N SER A 23 -36.23 -21.78 57.59
CA SER A 23 -37.70 -21.86 57.47
C SER A 23 -38.06 -21.08 56.18
N GLY A 24 -38.87 -21.53 55.23
CA GLY A 24 -39.90 -22.55 55.24
C GLY A 24 -41.14 -21.98 54.53
N MET A 25 -41.33 -22.35 53.25
CA MET A 25 -42.59 -22.39 52.48
C MET A 25 -43.38 -21.10 52.21
N LYS A 26 -43.68 -20.83 50.92
CA LYS A 26 -44.97 -21.15 50.26
C LYS A 26 -45.06 -20.55 48.84
N PHE A 27 -45.37 -21.43 47.88
CA PHE A 27 -45.88 -21.07 46.54
C PHE A 27 -47.25 -20.39 46.63
N THR A 28 -47.51 -19.43 45.74
CA THR A 28 -48.86 -19.24 45.17
C THR A 28 -48.78 -18.99 43.67
N LYS A 29 -49.65 -19.70 42.96
CA LYS A 29 -49.91 -19.69 41.52
C LYS A 29 -50.92 -18.60 41.16
N SER A 30 -50.79 -18.03 39.96
CA SER A 30 -51.90 -17.62 39.07
C SER A 30 -51.27 -17.38 37.69
N ARG A 31 -51.27 -18.27 36.70
CA ARG A 31 -52.34 -18.94 35.92
C ARG A 31 -53.10 -17.99 34.99
N HIS A 32 -53.21 -18.45 33.73
CA HIS A 32 -54.05 -18.02 32.59
C HIS A 32 -53.31 -17.25 31.49
N SER A 33 -53.37 -17.57 30.20
CA SER A 33 -53.73 -18.77 29.41
C SER A 33 -53.53 -18.39 27.93
N THR A 34 -53.13 -19.35 27.11
CA THR A 34 -53.14 -19.36 25.62
C THR A 34 -54.55 -19.13 25.04
N PRO A 35 -54.71 -18.78 23.74
CA PRO A 35 -54.65 -19.72 22.58
C PRO A 35 -53.83 -19.12 21.40
N VAL A 36 -53.13 -19.79 20.47
CA VAL A 36 -53.22 -21.04 19.67
C VAL A 36 -54.36 -21.09 18.64
N LEU A 37 -53.97 -21.41 17.38
CA LEU A 37 -54.68 -21.63 16.11
C LEU A 37 -54.76 -20.37 15.20
N ALA A 38 -54.43 -20.41 13.91
CA ALA A 38 -54.47 -21.51 12.96
C ALA A 38 -53.46 -21.36 11.80
N SER A 39 -53.32 -22.46 11.06
CA SER A 39 -52.33 -22.82 10.05
C SER A 39 -52.81 -22.68 8.59
N LEU A 40 -51.85 -22.48 7.66
CA LEU A 40 -51.78 -22.81 6.20
C LEU A 40 -52.44 -21.85 5.17
N PRO A 41 -52.05 -21.87 3.85
CA PRO A 41 -50.86 -22.44 3.18
C PRO A 41 -50.20 -21.53 2.08
N LEU A 42 -49.03 -21.98 1.59
CA LEU A 42 -48.41 -21.83 0.25
C LEU A 42 -48.92 -20.73 -0.71
N SER A 43 -48.02 -19.83 -1.10
CA SER A 43 -47.96 -19.29 -2.47
C SER A 43 -46.53 -19.26 -2.96
N GLN A 44 -46.23 -20.15 -3.91
CA GLN A 44 -45.13 -19.99 -4.84
C GLN A 44 -45.40 -18.74 -5.67
N SER A 45 -44.44 -17.82 -5.68
CA SER A 45 -44.32 -16.82 -6.75
C SER A 45 -42.87 -16.85 -7.19
N GLU A 46 -42.63 -17.72 -8.18
CA GLU A 46 -41.51 -17.60 -9.10
C GLU A 46 -41.67 -16.27 -9.83
N THR A 47 -40.79 -15.32 -9.56
CA THR A 47 -40.60 -14.13 -10.38
C THR A 47 -39.11 -13.98 -10.64
N ASN A 48 -38.68 -14.48 -11.81
CA ASN A 48 -37.45 -14.21 -12.55
C ASN A 48 -36.27 -13.60 -11.76
N LEU A 49 -35.41 -14.47 -11.22
CA LEU A 49 -34.06 -14.09 -10.80
C LEU A 49 -33.16 -13.91 -12.04
N ALA A 50 -33.08 -12.68 -12.54
CA ALA A 50 -31.98 -12.28 -13.39
C ALA A 50 -30.71 -12.13 -12.53
N TYR A 51 -29.75 -13.05 -12.72
CA TYR A 51 -28.33 -12.89 -12.42
C TYR A 51 -27.96 -12.36 -11.02
N ARG A 52 -28.04 -13.21 -10.00
CA ARG A 52 -27.31 -13.03 -8.74
C ARG A 52 -25.87 -13.51 -8.95
N ARG A 53 -24.93 -12.63 -9.29
CA ARG A 53 -23.51 -12.97 -9.56
C ARG A 53 -22.48 -12.46 -8.54
N SER A 54 -22.87 -11.77 -7.47
CA SER A 54 -21.94 -11.46 -6.38
C SER A 54 -22.09 -12.49 -5.26
N ASN A 55 -21.08 -13.36 -5.12
CA ASN A 55 -20.93 -14.21 -3.95
C ASN A 55 -20.67 -13.29 -2.75
N PRO A 56 -21.53 -13.22 -1.72
CA PRO A 56 -21.35 -12.31 -0.58
C PRO A 56 -20.01 -12.53 0.15
N SER A 57 -19.40 -13.71 0.02
CA SER A 57 -18.05 -14.03 0.51
C SER A 57 -16.94 -13.25 -0.22
N ALA A 58 -17.10 -12.91 -1.50
CA ALA A 58 -16.09 -12.16 -2.26
C ALA A 58 -16.01 -10.67 -1.87
N ALA A 59 -17.05 -10.12 -1.23
CA ALA A 59 -17.08 -8.71 -0.81
C ALA A 59 -15.95 -8.36 0.16
N SER A 60 -15.47 -9.33 0.94
CA SER A 60 -14.38 -9.12 1.89
C SER A 60 -13.10 -8.73 1.15
N LEU A 61 -12.78 -9.37 0.00
CA LEU A 61 -11.58 -9.10 -0.80
C LEU A 61 -11.52 -7.63 -1.25
N TYR A 62 -12.69 -7.05 -1.54
CA TYR A 62 -12.81 -5.67 -2.02
C TYR A 62 -13.01 -4.64 -0.89
N ALA A 63 -13.00 -5.07 0.38
CA ALA A 63 -13.32 -4.21 1.52
C ALA A 63 -12.43 -2.95 1.63
N SER A 64 -11.19 -3.03 1.13
CA SER A 64 -10.22 -1.92 1.13
C SER A 64 -10.66 -0.71 0.29
N THR A 65 -11.62 -0.88 -0.61
CA THR A 65 -12.17 0.19 -1.46
C THR A 65 -13.67 0.43 -1.29
N LEU A 66 -14.38 -0.44 -0.57
CA LEU A 66 -15.83 -0.35 -0.34
C LEU A 66 -16.19 0.46 0.92
N SER A 67 -15.24 0.66 1.85
CA SER A 67 -15.44 1.47 3.05
C SER A 67 -14.92 2.90 2.85
N PRO A 68 -15.61 3.96 3.33
CA PRO A 68 -15.12 5.34 3.23
C PRO A 68 -13.75 5.52 3.92
N PRO A 69 -12.86 6.40 3.43
CA PRO A 69 -11.63 6.80 4.12
C PRO A 69 -11.94 7.25 5.56
N GLY A 70 -11.19 6.77 6.55
CA GLY A 70 -11.44 7.06 7.97
C GLY A 70 -12.48 6.17 8.67
N SER A 71 -13.17 5.27 7.95
CA SER A 71 -13.96 4.19 8.56
C SER A 71 -13.01 3.08 9.00
N ARG A 72 -12.89 2.85 10.32
CA ARG A 72 -12.38 1.56 10.77
C ARG A 72 -13.24 0.47 10.13
N SER A 73 -12.61 -0.56 9.57
CA SER A 73 -13.30 -1.73 8.99
C SER A 73 -14.45 -2.12 9.92
N ILE A 74 -15.68 -1.89 9.48
CA ILE A 74 -16.85 -2.44 10.17
C ILE A 74 -16.82 -3.92 9.83
N SER A 75 -16.31 -4.72 10.76
CA SER A 75 -16.61 -6.15 10.75
C SER A 75 -18.13 -6.28 10.86
N PRO A 76 -18.78 -7.19 10.11
CA PRO A 76 -20.19 -7.48 10.28
C PRO A 76 -20.39 -8.36 11.53
N ALA A 77 -19.97 -7.90 12.71
CA ALA A 77 -20.27 -8.57 13.97
C ALA A 77 -20.09 -7.61 15.17
N GLY A 78 -21.17 -7.45 15.95
CA GLY A 78 -21.07 -7.17 17.39
C GLY A 78 -21.04 -5.70 17.82
N ARG A 79 -22.11 -5.29 18.52
CA ARG A 79 -22.19 -4.05 19.29
C ARG A 79 -21.09 -3.99 20.36
N GLY A 80 -20.22 -2.97 20.29
CA GLY A 80 -19.31 -2.57 21.36
C GLY A 80 -19.18 -1.04 21.41
N SER A 81 -19.35 -0.47 22.60
CA SER A 81 -19.54 0.97 22.89
C SER A 81 -18.48 1.93 22.34
N PRO A 82 -18.82 3.20 22.02
CA PRO A 82 -17.87 4.17 21.47
C PRO A 82 -16.99 4.78 22.55
N ALA A 83 -15.66 4.74 22.35
CA ALA A 83 -14.73 5.54 23.11
C ALA A 83 -14.81 7.00 22.65
N ARG A 84 -15.19 7.91 23.57
CA ARG A 84 -15.23 9.37 23.35
C ARG A 84 -13.83 9.92 23.09
N VAL A 85 -13.63 10.54 21.93
CA VAL A 85 -12.52 11.47 21.69
C VAL A 85 -13.04 12.88 21.92
N LEU A 86 -12.40 13.61 22.85
CA LEU A 86 -12.73 15.00 23.17
C LEU A 86 -12.32 15.90 22.00
N SER A 87 -13.26 16.72 21.54
CA SER A 87 -13.08 17.73 20.49
C SER A 87 -12.02 18.76 20.92
N HIS A 88 -11.00 18.96 20.07
CA HIS A 88 -10.06 20.06 20.23
C HIS A 88 -10.72 21.38 19.82
N THR A 89 -10.56 22.38 20.69
CA THR A 89 -11.09 23.74 20.57
C THR A 89 -10.55 24.47 19.34
N VAL A 90 -11.48 25.06 18.60
CA VAL A 90 -11.29 26.01 17.50
C VAL A 90 -10.60 27.27 18.04
N PHE A 91 -9.27 27.40 17.94
CA PHE A 91 -8.50 28.68 17.90
C PHE A 91 -7.00 28.37 17.94
N ASP A 92 -6.41 27.86 16.85
CA ASP A 92 -4.96 28.05 16.60
C ASP A 92 -4.67 27.99 15.10
N ALA A 93 -4.72 29.14 14.43
CA ALA A 93 -4.28 29.29 13.05
C ALA A 93 -2.75 29.48 13.05
N ARG A 94 -1.99 28.42 12.75
CA ARG A 94 -0.54 28.47 12.47
C ARG A 94 -0.25 27.89 11.09
N PRO A 95 0.65 28.48 10.28
CA PRO A 95 0.94 27.99 8.94
C PRO A 95 1.99 26.86 8.96
N ASN A 96 1.81 25.88 8.06
CA ASN A 96 2.79 24.89 7.60
C ASN A 96 3.42 23.94 8.64
N ARG A 97 2.63 23.01 9.18
CA ARG A 97 3.13 21.69 9.60
C ARG A 97 2.56 20.61 8.67
N LEU A 98 3.41 19.69 8.23
CA LEU A 98 2.94 18.38 7.76
C LEU A 98 2.20 17.71 8.94
N PRO A 99 1.09 17.00 8.70
CA PRO A 99 0.38 16.33 9.79
C PRO A 99 1.35 15.41 10.54
N GLU A 100 1.40 15.56 11.86
CA GLU A 100 2.00 14.56 12.74
C GLU A 100 1.24 13.24 12.50
N THR A 101 1.94 12.11 12.59
CA THR A 101 1.63 10.73 12.12
C THR A 101 0.34 10.07 12.64
N GLY A 102 -0.67 10.84 13.04
CA GLY A 102 -2.05 10.42 13.30
C GLY A 102 -3.04 10.79 12.17
N GLY A 103 -2.56 11.09 10.96
CA GLY A 103 -3.38 11.34 9.78
C GLY A 103 -4.02 10.07 9.21
N ASP A 104 -4.99 10.26 8.30
CA ASP A 104 -5.70 9.16 7.62
C ASP A 104 -4.72 8.13 7.01
N ALA A 105 -5.00 6.83 7.19
CA ALA A 105 -4.14 5.75 6.71
C ALA A 105 -4.03 5.72 5.17
N SER A 106 -5.01 6.32 4.48
CA SER A 106 -5.04 6.54 3.03
C SER A 106 -4.18 7.72 2.56
N GLU A 107 -3.58 8.51 3.46
CA GLU A 107 -2.75 9.64 3.05
C GLU A 107 -1.44 9.17 2.39
N PRO A 108 -1.06 9.73 1.22
CA PRO A 108 0.12 9.29 0.47
C PRO A 108 1.43 9.31 1.27
N LEU A 109 1.62 10.27 2.19
CA LEU A 109 2.79 10.30 3.06
C LEU A 109 2.80 9.11 4.01
N ASN A 110 1.67 8.79 4.65
CA ASN A 110 1.57 7.65 5.56
C ASN A 110 1.81 6.33 4.83
N LEU A 111 1.27 6.16 3.62
CA LEU A 111 1.57 5.00 2.77
C LEU A 111 3.08 4.91 2.47
N MET A 112 3.70 6.00 2.02
CA MET A 112 5.15 5.99 1.76
C MET A 112 5.97 5.66 3.02
N LEU A 113 5.61 6.22 4.17
CA LEU A 113 6.30 6.00 5.44
C LEU A 113 6.14 4.56 5.97
N ARG A 114 5.06 3.86 5.61
CA ARG A 114 4.79 2.44 5.95
C ARG A 114 5.32 1.45 4.89
N ALA A 115 5.67 1.94 3.69
CA ALA A 115 6.35 1.17 2.66
C ALA A 115 7.85 1.00 2.96
N PHE A 116 8.52 2.09 3.37
CA PHE A 116 9.94 2.11 3.68
C PHE A 116 10.17 1.84 5.17
N VAL A 117 10.05 0.58 5.54
CA VAL A 117 10.14 0.09 6.93
C VAL A 117 11.14 -1.07 7.04
N PRO A 118 11.65 -1.38 8.24
CA PRO A 118 12.60 -2.47 8.40
C PRO A 118 11.99 -3.81 8.04
N HIS A 119 12.71 -4.61 7.26
CA HIS A 119 12.28 -5.95 6.86
C HIS A 119 12.87 -7.02 7.79
N VAL A 120 12.05 -7.97 8.21
CA VAL A 120 12.41 -9.08 9.09
C VAL A 120 12.10 -10.38 8.36
N SER A 121 13.15 -11.11 7.98
CA SER A 121 13.00 -12.41 7.33
C SER A 121 12.55 -13.47 8.34
N ILE A 122 11.76 -14.43 7.90
CA ILE A 122 11.35 -15.60 8.67
C ILE A 122 12.01 -16.85 8.07
N TYR A 123 12.64 -17.65 8.94
CA TYR A 123 13.16 -18.96 8.61
C TYR A 123 12.80 -19.97 9.72
N THR A 124 12.10 -21.03 9.33
CA THR A 124 11.48 -22.00 10.24
C THR A 124 12.06 -23.39 10.04
N SER A 125 12.01 -24.20 11.10
CA SER A 125 12.22 -25.65 10.99
C SER A 125 10.97 -26.36 10.47
N GLU A 126 11.15 -27.58 9.96
CA GLU A 126 10.05 -28.42 9.43
C GLU A 126 8.98 -28.74 10.50
N ASP A 127 9.39 -28.92 11.75
CA ASP A 127 8.47 -29.12 12.88
C ASP A 127 7.63 -27.86 13.19
N THR A 128 8.21 -26.67 13.01
CA THR A 128 7.46 -25.40 13.14
C THR A 128 6.45 -25.25 12.01
N ASP A 129 6.84 -25.57 10.77
CA ASP A 129 5.94 -25.52 9.62
C ASP A 129 4.80 -26.53 9.76
N SER A 130 5.08 -27.72 10.31
CA SER A 130 4.06 -28.74 10.62
C SER A 130 3.06 -28.24 11.67
N LEU A 131 3.54 -27.59 12.74
CA LEU A 131 2.70 -26.98 13.77
C LEU A 131 1.82 -25.87 13.18
N MET A 132 2.37 -25.03 12.29
CA MET A 132 1.62 -23.99 11.58
C MET A 132 0.57 -24.57 10.62
N GLY A 133 0.90 -25.67 9.94
CA GLY A 133 -0.03 -26.40 9.08
C GLY A 133 -1.22 -26.96 9.86
N GLU A 134 -0.99 -27.56 11.03
CA GLU A 134 -2.07 -28.01 11.94
C GLU A 134 -2.98 -26.88 12.39
N LYS A 135 -2.42 -25.68 12.56
CA LYS A 135 -3.17 -24.46 12.93
C LYS A 135 -3.97 -23.85 11.76
N GLY A 136 -3.78 -24.33 10.53
CA GLY A 136 -4.45 -23.81 9.33
C GLY A 136 -3.64 -22.74 8.57
N PHE A 137 -2.35 -22.59 8.84
CA PHE A 137 -1.45 -21.63 8.15
C PHE A 137 -0.54 -22.31 7.14
N ARG A 138 -1.00 -22.43 5.89
CA ARG A 138 -0.24 -23.06 4.79
C ARG A 138 1.03 -22.29 4.44
N GLY A 139 1.06 -20.98 4.67
CA GLY A 139 2.21 -20.13 4.47
C GLY A 139 3.22 -20.14 5.62
N GLY A 140 3.05 -21.04 6.60
CA GLY A 140 3.91 -21.20 7.75
C GLY A 140 3.80 -20.04 8.75
N LEU A 141 4.81 -19.92 9.61
CA LEU A 141 4.85 -18.88 10.66
C LEU A 141 4.86 -17.47 10.07
N TRP A 142 5.43 -17.29 8.88
CA TRP A 142 5.43 -16.01 8.18
C TRP A 142 4.01 -15.47 7.94
N GLU A 143 3.09 -16.33 7.51
CA GLU A 143 1.72 -15.94 7.23
C GLU A 143 0.98 -15.46 8.49
N LEU A 144 1.17 -16.18 9.61
CA LEU A 144 0.61 -15.82 10.92
C LEU A 144 1.16 -14.49 11.44
N LEU A 145 2.48 -14.25 11.31
CA LEU A 145 3.12 -13.05 11.86
C LEU A 145 2.88 -11.78 11.01
N ARG A 146 2.62 -11.93 9.71
CA ARG A 146 2.58 -10.82 8.74
C ARG A 146 1.73 -9.62 9.18
N PRO A 147 0.47 -9.79 9.66
CA PRO A 147 -0.37 -8.64 10.04
C PRO A 147 0.14 -7.90 11.28
N PHE A 148 0.82 -8.59 12.19
CA PHE A 148 1.31 -8.03 13.45
C PHE A 148 2.53 -7.11 13.29
N GLY A 149 3.19 -7.14 12.13
CA GLY A 149 4.27 -6.20 11.80
C GLY A 149 3.76 -4.84 11.32
N GLU A 150 2.51 -4.75 10.86
CA GLU A 150 1.99 -3.56 10.17
C GLU A 150 1.69 -2.38 11.10
N ASP A 151 1.44 -2.65 12.37
CA ASP A 151 1.29 -1.65 13.43
C ASP A 151 1.84 -2.22 14.75
N VAL A 152 3.06 -1.82 15.11
CA VAL A 152 3.70 -2.30 16.34
C VAL A 152 3.07 -1.60 17.54
N GLN A 153 2.53 -2.39 18.47
CA GLN A 153 1.72 -1.86 19.57
C GLN A 153 2.46 -0.85 20.46
N GLY A 154 1.83 0.31 20.64
CA GLY A 154 2.25 1.36 21.56
C GLY A 154 3.24 2.36 20.95
N LYS A 155 3.66 3.33 21.77
CA LYS A 155 4.57 4.38 21.33
C LYS A 155 6.00 3.85 21.28
N ILE A 156 6.62 3.97 20.11
CA ILE A 156 8.00 3.56 19.87
C ILE A 156 8.89 4.80 19.90
N THR A 157 9.95 4.76 20.71
CA THR A 157 10.91 5.87 20.81
C THR A 157 12.13 5.54 19.96
N ILE A 158 12.50 6.44 19.04
CA ILE A 158 13.64 6.31 18.15
C ILE A 158 14.58 7.49 18.39
N ARG A 159 15.89 7.22 18.45
CA ARG A 159 16.93 8.23 18.58
C ARG A 159 17.51 8.58 17.22
N ASP A 160 17.59 9.88 16.95
CA ASP A 160 18.27 10.38 15.75
C ASP A 160 19.81 10.32 15.91
N SER A 161 20.54 10.66 14.85
CA SER A 161 22.00 10.62 14.84
C SER A 161 22.67 11.57 15.84
N ASN A 162 21.92 12.54 16.38
CA ASN A 162 22.38 13.50 17.37
C ASN A 162 21.98 13.07 18.80
N GLY A 163 21.37 11.89 18.96
CA GLY A 163 20.89 11.36 20.23
C GLY A 163 19.55 11.95 20.67
N MET A 164 18.86 12.75 19.85
CA MET A 164 17.54 13.27 20.18
C MET A 164 16.50 12.18 20.00
N SER A 165 15.75 11.89 21.06
CA SER A 165 14.67 10.91 21.05
C SER A 165 13.39 11.52 20.47
N ARG A 166 12.74 10.80 19.56
CA ARG A 166 11.43 11.13 18.99
C ARG A 166 10.50 9.94 19.15
N VAL A 167 9.24 10.21 19.43
CA VAL A 167 8.19 9.19 19.40
C VAL A 167 7.75 9.02 17.96
N ALA A 168 7.82 7.79 17.45
CA ALA A 168 7.23 7.39 16.19
C ALA A 168 5.90 6.69 16.50
N ASP A 169 4.80 7.36 16.15
CA ASP A 169 3.48 6.74 16.16
C ASP A 169 3.32 5.86 14.91
N GLY A 170 2.69 4.69 15.04
CA GLY A 170 2.46 3.77 13.91
C GLY A 170 3.74 3.21 13.29
N PHE A 171 4.75 2.88 14.10
CA PHE A 171 5.96 2.23 13.60
C PHE A 171 5.62 0.81 13.12
N SER A 172 6.08 0.47 11.92
CA SER A 172 5.81 -0.83 11.31
C SER A 172 7.13 -1.53 10.96
N ILE A 173 7.07 -2.85 10.85
CA ILE A 173 8.09 -3.70 10.24
C ILE A 173 7.43 -4.60 9.19
N ARG A 174 8.21 -5.14 8.27
CA ARG A 174 7.71 -6.05 7.24
C ARG A 174 8.24 -7.46 7.46
N PHE A 175 7.37 -8.42 7.73
CA PHE A 175 7.76 -9.82 7.72
C PHE A 175 7.85 -10.35 6.28
N THR A 176 8.98 -10.95 5.95
CA THR A 176 9.24 -11.57 4.64
C THR A 176 9.73 -13.00 4.83
N ARG A 177 9.67 -13.81 3.78
CA ARG A 177 10.31 -15.12 3.77
C ARG A 177 11.79 -14.97 3.43
N LEU A 178 12.65 -15.74 4.09
CA LEU A 178 14.09 -15.68 3.83
C LEU A 178 14.42 -16.20 2.43
N GLY A 179 15.01 -15.33 1.60
CA GLY A 179 15.50 -15.69 0.27
C GLY A 179 14.50 -15.46 -0.87
N ASP A 180 13.29 -14.99 -0.55
CA ASP A 180 12.26 -14.71 -1.57
C ASP A 180 12.45 -13.33 -2.21
N ASN A 181 11.93 -13.18 -3.44
CA ASN A 181 11.86 -11.93 -4.19
C ASN A 181 13.22 -11.19 -4.34
N ILE A 182 14.30 -11.95 -4.59
CA ILE A 182 15.64 -11.41 -4.83
C ILE A 182 15.76 -10.95 -6.29
N GLU A 183 16.11 -9.68 -6.48
CA GLU A 183 16.52 -9.14 -7.77
C GLU A 183 18.01 -9.40 -8.00
N HIS A 184 18.34 -10.03 -9.13
CA HIS A 184 19.72 -10.17 -9.55
C HIS A 184 20.19 -8.95 -10.35
N PRO A 185 21.42 -8.46 -10.10
CA PRO A 185 21.97 -7.31 -10.81
C PRO A 185 22.16 -7.62 -12.29
N ASP A 186 21.91 -6.62 -13.14
CA ASP A 186 22.13 -6.72 -14.57
C ASP A 186 23.49 -6.10 -14.95
N PRO A 187 24.47 -6.90 -15.38
CA PRO A 187 25.78 -6.39 -15.78
C PRO A 187 25.72 -5.47 -17.01
N THR A 188 24.68 -5.56 -17.85
CA THR A 188 24.59 -4.77 -19.09
C THR A 188 24.24 -3.30 -18.84
N VAL A 189 23.53 -3.00 -17.74
CA VAL A 189 23.20 -1.62 -17.32
C VAL A 189 24.42 -0.86 -16.81
N SER A 190 25.45 -1.58 -16.37
CA SER A 190 26.69 -1.04 -15.80
C SER A 190 27.67 -0.50 -16.85
N GLY A 191 27.32 -0.56 -18.15
CA GLY A 191 28.14 -0.02 -19.24
C GLY A 191 29.41 -0.82 -19.56
N PHE A 192 29.67 -1.93 -18.87
CA PHE A 192 30.77 -2.85 -19.16
C PHE A 192 30.32 -3.93 -20.14
N ARG A 193 30.61 -3.74 -21.43
CA ARG A 193 30.47 -4.80 -22.44
C ARG A 193 31.70 -5.70 -22.37
N SER A 194 31.59 -6.86 -21.74
CA SER A 194 32.61 -7.91 -21.84
C SER A 194 32.38 -8.73 -23.12
N PRO A 195 33.40 -8.98 -23.97
CA PRO A 195 33.22 -9.76 -25.20
C PRO A 195 32.98 -11.27 -24.95
N ALA A 196 33.01 -11.74 -23.71
CA ALA A 196 32.85 -13.16 -23.36
C ALA A 196 31.39 -13.58 -23.01
N SER A 197 30.43 -12.66 -22.91
CA SER A 197 29.04 -12.97 -22.57
C SER A 197 28.09 -12.85 -23.77
N ALA A 198 28.43 -13.52 -24.88
CA ALA A 198 27.56 -13.65 -26.06
C ALA A 198 26.28 -14.49 -25.80
N HIS A 199 25.96 -14.85 -24.55
CA HIS A 199 24.70 -15.46 -24.12
C HIS A 199 23.89 -14.53 -23.16
N GLY A 200 24.32 -13.29 -22.95
CA GLY A 200 23.79 -12.39 -21.92
C GLY A 200 22.84 -11.28 -22.40
N GLN A 201 22.22 -11.38 -23.58
CA GLN A 201 21.26 -10.36 -24.04
C GLN A 201 19.92 -10.36 -23.25
N ASN A 202 19.68 -11.36 -22.41
CA ASN A 202 18.41 -11.54 -21.69
C ASN A 202 18.30 -10.79 -20.34
N GLY A 203 19.39 -10.29 -19.75
CA GLY A 203 19.38 -9.69 -18.39
C GLY A 203 18.56 -8.38 -18.28
N SER A 204 18.82 -7.43 -19.18
CA SER A 204 18.11 -6.13 -19.20
C SER A 204 16.66 -6.27 -19.58
N GLN A 205 16.37 -7.19 -20.50
CA GLN A 205 15.00 -7.53 -20.87
C GLN A 205 14.27 -8.21 -19.71
N ALA A 206 14.93 -9.03 -18.89
CA ALA A 206 14.33 -9.67 -17.72
C ALA A 206 13.95 -8.67 -16.61
N SER A 207 14.83 -7.73 -16.26
CA SER A 207 14.50 -6.70 -15.26
C SER A 207 13.38 -5.78 -15.74
N THR A 208 13.44 -5.33 -17.01
CA THR A 208 12.40 -4.49 -17.61
C THR A 208 11.05 -5.21 -17.72
N SER A 209 11.04 -6.49 -18.12
CA SER A 209 9.81 -7.28 -18.24
C SER A 209 9.17 -7.55 -16.89
N ARG A 210 9.98 -7.83 -15.87
CA ARG A 210 9.50 -7.97 -14.48
C ARG A 210 8.87 -6.67 -13.98
N ASP A 211 9.51 -5.53 -14.19
CA ASP A 211 8.93 -4.23 -13.81
C ASP A 211 7.61 -3.98 -14.55
N LYS A 212 7.51 -4.31 -15.83
CA LYS A 212 6.26 -4.20 -16.61
C LYS A 212 5.16 -5.12 -16.09
N GLN A 213 5.50 -6.37 -15.75
CA GLN A 213 4.54 -7.31 -15.16
C GLN A 213 4.04 -6.80 -13.81
N PHE A 214 4.94 -6.33 -12.95
CA PHE A 214 4.59 -5.74 -11.66
C PHE A 214 3.61 -4.57 -11.82
N LEU A 215 3.89 -3.65 -12.76
CA LEU A 215 2.98 -2.53 -13.04
C LEU A 215 1.63 -3.01 -13.60
N ALA A 216 1.62 -4.02 -14.47
CA ALA A 216 0.39 -4.60 -15.00
C ALA A 216 -0.46 -5.26 -13.91
N ASP A 217 0.18 -5.94 -12.94
CA ASP A 217 -0.51 -6.52 -11.79
C ASP A 217 -1.15 -5.43 -10.93
N VAL A 218 -0.44 -4.32 -10.67
CA VAL A 218 -0.98 -3.17 -9.92
C VAL A 218 -2.21 -2.58 -10.62
N GLU A 219 -2.14 -2.37 -11.94
CA GLU A 219 -3.27 -1.88 -12.74
C GLU A 219 -4.46 -2.86 -12.65
N SER A 220 -4.19 -4.16 -12.79
CA SER A 220 -5.22 -5.21 -12.81
C SER A 220 -5.96 -5.34 -11.48
N VAL A 221 -5.25 -5.22 -10.35
CA VAL A 221 -5.89 -5.22 -9.01
C VAL A 221 -6.88 -4.08 -8.92
N VAL A 222 -6.44 -2.86 -9.21
CA VAL A 222 -7.29 -1.68 -9.05
C VAL A 222 -8.46 -1.73 -10.03
N ASP A 223 -8.24 -2.23 -11.25
CA ASP A 223 -9.30 -2.45 -12.23
C ASP A 223 -10.37 -3.44 -11.73
N ARG A 224 -9.95 -4.50 -11.03
CA ARG A 224 -10.87 -5.49 -10.46
C ARG A 224 -11.71 -4.89 -9.34
N HIS A 225 -11.10 -4.09 -8.46
CA HIS A 225 -11.82 -3.34 -7.43
C HIS A 225 -12.81 -2.33 -8.02
N LEU A 226 -12.41 -1.59 -9.06
CA LEU A 226 -13.29 -0.66 -9.77
C LEU A 226 -14.46 -1.40 -10.43
N SER A 227 -14.18 -2.51 -11.12
CA SER A 227 -15.20 -3.34 -11.78
C SER A 227 -16.20 -3.93 -10.79
N TYR A 228 -15.71 -4.40 -9.63
CA TYR A 228 -16.57 -4.91 -8.58
C TYR A 228 -17.49 -3.83 -8.03
N ALA A 229 -16.97 -2.60 -7.85
CA ALA A 229 -17.78 -1.47 -7.40
C ALA A 229 -18.84 -1.07 -8.42
N GLU A 230 -18.49 -0.97 -9.71
CA GLU A 230 -19.45 -0.70 -10.80
C GLU A 230 -20.61 -1.71 -10.77
N GLN A 231 -20.30 -3.00 -10.68
CA GLN A 231 -21.31 -4.06 -10.63
C GLN A 231 -22.15 -4.04 -9.35
N SER A 232 -21.52 -3.73 -8.20
CA SER A 232 -22.21 -3.74 -6.90
C SER A 232 -23.15 -2.55 -6.73
N PHE A 233 -22.77 -1.38 -7.26
CA PHE A 233 -23.54 -0.14 -7.12
C PHE A 233 -24.54 0.08 -8.26
N ALA A 234 -24.38 -0.56 -9.42
CA ALA A 234 -25.38 -0.53 -10.51
C ALA A 234 -26.74 -1.13 -10.08
N VAL A 235 -26.76 -2.02 -9.08
CA VAL A 235 -27.97 -2.74 -8.64
C VAL A 235 -28.79 -1.96 -7.58
N LEU A 236 -28.28 -0.84 -7.04
CA LEU A 236 -28.95 -0.08 -5.99
C LEU A 236 -29.63 1.19 -6.54
N PRO A 237 -30.96 1.35 -6.40
CA PRO A 237 -31.72 2.46 -6.99
C PRO A 237 -31.51 3.81 -6.30
N HIS A 238 -30.53 3.96 -5.40
CA HIS A 238 -30.26 5.16 -4.61
C HIS A 238 -28.80 5.61 -4.75
N TYR A 239 -28.40 5.85 -6.00
CA TYR A 239 -27.10 6.39 -6.41
C TYR A 239 -26.74 7.73 -5.71
N GLY A 240 -27.73 8.49 -5.23
CA GLY A 240 -27.55 9.85 -4.71
C GLY A 240 -27.01 9.98 -3.28
N MET A 241 -27.08 8.95 -2.41
CA MET A 241 -26.75 9.13 -0.99
C MET A 241 -25.27 8.95 -0.61
N PHE A 242 -24.48 8.21 -1.40
CA PHE A 242 -23.04 8.02 -1.16
C PHE A 242 -22.14 8.96 -1.98
N ALA A 243 -22.67 9.52 -3.08
CA ALA A 243 -21.97 10.54 -3.87
C ALA A 243 -21.74 11.84 -3.07
N ASP A 244 -22.67 12.19 -2.18
CA ASP A 244 -22.67 13.48 -1.47
C ASP A 244 -21.67 13.51 -0.28
N GLN A 245 -21.35 12.36 0.33
CA GLN A 245 -20.48 12.31 1.52
C GLN A 245 -18.98 12.32 1.18
N ASN A 246 -18.57 11.80 0.01
CA ASN A 246 -17.17 11.80 -0.45
C ASN A 246 -16.80 13.00 -1.34
N ALA A 247 -17.77 13.83 -1.76
CA ALA A 247 -17.52 14.99 -2.63
C ALA A 247 -17.02 16.24 -1.88
N ALA A 248 -17.11 16.25 -0.54
CA ALA A 248 -16.87 17.43 0.29
C ALA A 248 -15.51 17.46 1.00
N SER A 249 -14.81 16.34 1.13
CA SER A 249 -13.56 16.21 1.88
C SER A 249 -12.36 16.06 0.93
N GLY A 250 -11.24 16.74 1.23
CA GLY A 250 -9.97 16.59 0.51
C GLY A 250 -9.29 15.22 0.70
N GLU A 251 -10.09 14.18 0.91
CA GLU A 251 -9.68 12.81 1.20
C GLU A 251 -9.18 12.11 -0.06
N THR A 252 -8.23 11.20 0.15
CA THR A 252 -7.63 10.44 -0.94
C THR A 252 -8.63 9.41 -1.45
N SER A 253 -8.87 9.37 -2.77
CA SER A 253 -9.70 8.35 -3.42
C SER A 253 -9.25 6.95 -2.96
N PRO A 254 -10.16 6.07 -2.48
CA PRO A 254 -9.77 4.74 -2.00
C PRO A 254 -9.05 3.91 -3.08
N TYR A 255 -9.43 4.07 -4.35
CA TYR A 255 -8.76 3.42 -5.48
C TYR A 255 -7.36 3.96 -5.73
N TYR A 256 -7.12 5.26 -5.54
CA TYR A 256 -5.77 5.81 -5.63
C TYR A 256 -4.91 5.38 -4.44
N ALA A 257 -5.48 5.34 -3.23
CA ALA A 257 -4.79 4.81 -2.06
C ALA A 257 -4.41 3.33 -2.27
N LEU A 258 -5.30 2.51 -2.85
CA LEU A 258 -4.99 1.14 -3.25
C LEU A 258 -3.90 1.08 -4.31
N TYR A 259 -4.00 1.87 -5.39
CA TYR A 259 -2.99 1.93 -6.45
C TYR A 259 -1.61 2.25 -5.88
N LEU A 260 -1.51 3.29 -5.04
CA LEU A 260 -0.26 3.67 -4.41
C LEU A 260 0.24 2.61 -3.42
N ARG A 261 -0.65 2.00 -2.63
CA ARG A 261 -0.29 0.93 -1.69
C ARG A 261 0.28 -0.29 -2.41
N ARG A 262 -0.34 -0.71 -3.51
CA ARG A 262 0.11 -1.86 -4.31
C ARG A 262 1.39 -1.57 -5.07
N LEU A 263 1.55 -0.36 -5.60
CA LEU A 263 2.81 0.09 -6.19
C LEU A 263 3.97 0.02 -5.19
N LEU A 264 3.70 0.26 -3.91
CA LEU A 264 4.71 0.27 -2.84
C LEU A 264 4.79 -1.04 -2.03
N SER A 265 4.03 -2.06 -2.41
CA SER A 265 4.03 -3.38 -1.75
C SER A 265 4.85 -4.38 -2.54
N GLY A 266 5.36 -5.43 -1.88
CA GLY A 266 6.13 -6.49 -2.56
C GLY A 266 7.48 -6.04 -3.12
N LEU A 267 8.12 -5.03 -2.50
CA LEU A 267 9.41 -4.50 -2.95
C LEU A 267 10.51 -5.60 -2.94
N PRO A 268 11.20 -5.87 -4.07
CA PRO A 268 12.21 -6.90 -4.13
C PRO A 268 13.47 -6.54 -3.35
N ILE A 269 14.20 -7.56 -2.88
CA ILE A 269 15.55 -7.39 -2.36
C ILE A 269 16.44 -7.04 -3.56
N SER A 270 16.93 -5.81 -3.62
CA SER A 270 17.64 -5.31 -4.81
C SER A 270 19.06 -4.81 -4.49
N PRO A 271 19.99 -4.81 -5.45
CA PRO A 271 21.37 -4.42 -5.20
C PRO A 271 21.55 -2.90 -4.99
N HIS A 272 20.60 -2.08 -5.43
CA HIS A 272 20.76 -0.63 -5.57
C HIS A 272 20.12 0.20 -4.44
N GLU A 273 19.23 -0.42 -3.67
CA GLU A 273 18.63 0.13 -2.45
C GLU A 273 18.47 -0.96 -1.40
N THR A 274 18.50 -0.58 -0.12
CA THR A 274 18.59 -1.54 1.01
C THR A 274 17.35 -1.57 1.88
N PHE A 275 16.25 -0.95 1.47
CA PHE A 275 14.98 -0.94 2.21
C PHE A 275 14.41 -2.34 2.44
N SER A 276 14.43 -3.20 1.42
CA SER A 276 13.98 -4.60 1.51
C SER A 276 15.04 -5.57 2.03
N HIS A 277 16.26 -5.10 2.33
CA HIS A 277 17.28 -5.97 2.91
C HIS A 277 16.89 -6.30 4.35
N PRO A 278 17.05 -7.55 4.80
CA PRO A 278 16.67 -7.91 6.16
C PRO A 278 17.54 -7.19 7.18
N VAL A 279 16.89 -6.51 8.12
CA VAL A 279 17.57 -5.96 9.31
C VAL A 279 17.67 -7.02 10.41
N ALA A 280 16.78 -8.01 10.36
CA ALA A 280 16.74 -9.16 11.24
C ALA A 280 16.21 -10.40 10.50
N CYS A 281 16.51 -11.57 11.03
CA CYS A 281 15.97 -12.85 10.63
C CYS A 281 15.50 -13.61 11.88
N VAL A 282 14.22 -13.95 11.92
CA VAL A 282 13.63 -14.83 12.92
C VAL A 282 13.96 -16.27 12.54
N ILE A 283 14.69 -16.96 13.41
CA ILE A 283 14.96 -18.40 13.29
C ILE A 283 14.06 -19.09 14.32
N ALA A 284 13.03 -19.79 13.84
CA ALA A 284 12.02 -20.39 14.71
C ALA A 284 12.05 -21.92 14.67
N VAL A 285 12.00 -22.53 15.85
CA VAL A 285 11.93 -23.99 16.06
C VAL A 285 10.83 -24.29 17.07
N SER A 286 10.07 -25.37 16.89
CA SER A 286 9.00 -25.77 17.80
C SER A 286 9.58 -26.48 19.04
N SER A 287 8.88 -26.37 20.17
CA SER A 287 9.13 -27.21 21.35
C SER A 287 8.92 -28.71 21.09
N ARG A 288 8.23 -29.07 20.00
CA ARG A 288 8.06 -30.46 19.55
C ARG A 288 9.35 -31.08 19.01
N ASN A 289 10.36 -30.27 18.67
CA ASN A 289 11.65 -30.77 18.22
C ASN A 289 12.41 -31.41 19.39
N PRO A 290 12.98 -32.63 19.24
CA PRO A 290 13.69 -33.31 20.33
C PRO A 290 15.00 -32.60 20.75
N ASP A 291 15.61 -31.81 19.86
CA ASP A 291 16.80 -31.01 20.18
C ASP A 291 16.75 -29.62 19.50
N PRO A 292 15.94 -28.68 20.04
CA PRO A 292 15.70 -27.39 19.41
C PRO A 292 16.98 -26.56 19.25
N ILE A 293 17.94 -26.68 20.16
CA ILE A 293 19.17 -25.88 20.15
C ILE A 293 20.08 -26.31 19.00
N THR A 294 20.20 -27.61 18.75
CA THR A 294 20.99 -28.11 17.62
C THR A 294 20.34 -27.74 16.29
N GLU A 295 19.00 -27.85 16.19
CA GLU A 295 18.30 -27.44 14.97
C GLU A 295 18.46 -25.94 14.70
N MET A 296 18.35 -25.07 15.71
CA MET A 296 18.62 -23.63 15.56
C MET A 296 20.04 -23.33 15.08
N ARG A 297 21.05 -24.08 15.55
CA ARG A 297 22.44 -23.94 15.06
C ARG A 297 22.57 -24.36 13.60
N LYS A 298 21.90 -25.44 13.20
CA LYS A 298 21.86 -25.87 11.80
C LYS A 298 21.23 -24.78 10.92
N LEU A 299 20.07 -24.24 11.30
CA LEU A 299 19.42 -23.15 10.58
C LEU A 299 20.32 -21.91 10.51
N TYR A 300 21.03 -21.56 11.60
CA TYR A 300 22.03 -20.49 11.59
C TYR A 300 23.09 -20.72 10.51
N THR A 301 23.71 -21.90 10.47
CA THR A 301 24.75 -22.24 9.49
C THR A 301 24.22 -22.16 8.06
N GLU A 302 23.00 -22.61 7.81
CA GLU A 302 22.36 -22.53 6.50
C GLU A 302 22.16 -21.09 6.03
N THR A 303 21.80 -20.18 6.94
CA THR A 303 21.66 -18.74 6.61
C THR A 303 23.00 -18.02 6.44
N ASN A 304 24.08 -18.47 7.07
CA ASN A 304 25.37 -17.79 7.05
C ASN A 304 26.29 -18.28 5.90
N GLU A 305 26.40 -19.59 5.75
CA GLU A 305 27.39 -20.25 4.90
C GLU A 305 26.78 -21.29 3.95
N GLY A 306 25.52 -21.65 4.17
CA GLY A 306 24.84 -22.70 3.42
C GLY A 306 23.99 -22.22 2.26
N SER A 307 22.99 -23.05 1.92
CA SER A 307 22.11 -22.87 0.75
C SER A 307 21.18 -21.67 0.84
N LYS A 308 20.96 -21.12 2.05
CA LYS A 308 20.08 -19.97 2.30
C LYS A 308 20.85 -18.66 2.46
N ARG A 309 22.15 -18.65 2.16
CA ARG A 309 22.98 -17.45 2.20
C ARG A 309 22.48 -16.43 1.17
N LEU A 310 22.26 -15.19 1.62
CA LEU A 310 21.86 -14.09 0.74
C LEU A 310 23.01 -13.65 -0.19
N PRO A 311 22.69 -13.00 -1.32
CA PRO A 311 23.69 -12.52 -2.27
C PRO A 311 24.77 -11.62 -1.64
N PRO A 312 25.98 -11.54 -2.21
CA PRO A 312 27.13 -10.83 -1.62
C PRO A 312 27.00 -9.31 -1.53
N TRP A 313 25.96 -8.73 -2.13
CA TRP A 313 25.60 -7.30 -2.01
C TRP A 313 24.58 -7.04 -0.90
N VAL A 314 24.02 -8.09 -0.29
CA VAL A 314 23.24 -8.01 0.94
C VAL A 314 24.19 -8.23 2.12
N ASP A 315 24.02 -7.43 3.17
CA ASP A 315 24.79 -7.60 4.41
C ASP A 315 24.41 -8.90 5.11
N SER A 316 25.40 -9.71 5.53
CA SER A 316 25.18 -10.93 6.31
C SER A 316 25.10 -10.69 7.82
N GLU A 317 25.44 -9.49 8.28
CA GLU A 317 25.48 -9.09 9.70
C GLU A 317 24.13 -8.54 10.19
N PHE A 318 23.02 -9.10 9.71
CA PHE A 318 21.69 -8.81 10.26
C PHE A 318 21.44 -9.57 11.58
N ILE A 319 20.51 -9.07 12.39
CA ILE A 319 20.19 -9.67 13.69
C ILE A 319 19.59 -11.05 13.48
N ARG A 320 20.11 -12.07 14.17
CA ARG A 320 19.45 -13.39 14.22
C ARG A 320 18.70 -13.50 15.53
N TYR A 321 17.37 -13.59 15.42
CA TYR A 321 16.46 -13.58 16.54
C TYR A 321 15.83 -14.98 16.69
N TYR A 322 16.19 -15.68 17.76
CA TYR A 322 15.81 -17.08 17.95
C TYR A 322 14.46 -17.20 18.67
N VAL A 323 13.52 -17.93 18.08
CA VAL A 323 12.18 -18.11 18.65
C VAL A 323 11.94 -19.58 18.91
N LEU A 324 11.68 -19.93 20.17
CA LEU A 324 11.15 -21.24 20.52
C LEU A 324 9.62 -21.14 20.50
N VAL A 325 8.96 -21.85 19.58
CA VAL A 325 7.50 -21.88 19.45
C VAL A 325 6.96 -22.98 20.34
N HIS A 326 6.41 -22.61 21.49
CA HIS A 326 5.82 -23.53 22.44
C HIS A 326 4.37 -23.88 22.07
N ASP A 327 4.09 -25.18 21.96
CA ASP A 327 2.75 -25.70 21.80
C ASP A 327 2.03 -25.80 23.16
N GLU A 328 1.15 -24.85 23.43
CA GLU A 328 0.44 -24.73 24.71
C GLU A 328 -0.51 -25.93 24.98
N GLU A 329 -0.90 -26.68 23.94
CA GLU A 329 -1.87 -27.78 24.07
C GLU A 329 -1.22 -29.15 24.25
N ARG A 330 0.01 -29.33 23.76
CA ARG A 330 0.66 -30.65 23.70
C ARG A 330 1.96 -30.75 24.51
N ASP A 331 2.64 -29.63 24.74
CA ASP A 331 3.96 -29.63 25.37
C ASP A 331 3.93 -29.11 26.81
N ASP A 332 4.96 -29.48 27.58
CA ASP A 332 5.14 -29.00 28.96
C ASP A 332 5.89 -27.64 28.97
N ILE A 333 5.21 -26.61 29.48
CA ILE A 333 5.77 -25.26 29.61
C ILE A 333 7.03 -25.22 30.49
N ILE A 334 7.12 -26.05 31.54
CA ILE A 334 8.28 -26.07 32.44
C ILE A 334 9.53 -26.56 31.68
N GLN A 335 9.36 -27.60 30.85
CA GLN A 335 10.43 -28.12 30.01
C GLN A 335 10.83 -27.09 28.94
N SER A 336 9.85 -26.47 28.29
CA SER A 336 10.09 -25.44 27.28
C SER A 336 10.81 -24.22 27.85
N MET A 337 10.47 -23.80 29.08
CA MET A 337 11.19 -22.75 29.81
C MET A 337 12.63 -23.15 30.13
N ALA A 338 12.88 -24.40 30.54
CA ALA A 338 14.24 -24.88 30.80
C ALA A 338 15.11 -24.88 29.53
N VAL A 339 14.56 -25.35 28.41
CA VAL A 339 15.21 -25.30 27.09
C VAL A 339 15.44 -23.85 26.66
N PHE A 340 14.48 -22.96 26.87
CA PHE A 340 14.62 -21.54 26.55
C PHE A 340 15.73 -20.84 27.35
N GLU A 341 15.86 -21.14 28.65
CA GLU A 341 16.97 -20.64 29.47
C GLU A 341 18.32 -21.25 29.07
N GLN A 342 18.34 -22.48 28.56
CA GLN A 342 19.53 -23.03 27.91
C GLN A 342 19.84 -22.30 26.59
N MET A 343 18.84 -21.99 25.79
CA MET A 343 18.97 -21.27 24.53
C MET A 343 19.59 -19.88 24.74
N LYS A 344 19.09 -19.11 25.71
CA LYS A 344 19.67 -17.82 26.14
C LYS A 344 21.16 -17.89 26.42
N ARG A 345 21.58 -18.93 27.15
CA ARG A 345 22.98 -19.14 27.54
C ARG A 345 23.88 -19.45 26.34
N HIS A 346 23.37 -20.12 25.31
CA HIS A 346 24.16 -20.61 24.18
C HIS A 346 24.10 -19.75 22.93
N LEU A 347 22.97 -19.07 22.68
CA LEU A 347 22.69 -18.32 21.45
C LEU A 347 22.63 -16.80 21.68
N GLY A 348 22.62 -16.36 22.93
CA GLY A 348 22.66 -14.94 23.31
C GLY A 348 21.29 -14.37 23.66
N ILE A 349 21.20 -13.04 23.66
CA ILE A 349 20.06 -12.29 24.20
C ILE A 349 18.89 -12.13 23.23
N HIS A 350 19.11 -12.28 21.92
CA HIS A 350 18.08 -12.12 20.89
C HIS A 350 17.23 -13.38 20.79
N CYS A 351 16.35 -13.56 21.77
CA CYS A 351 15.57 -14.77 21.90
C CYS A 351 14.19 -14.50 22.50
N HIS A 352 13.19 -15.30 22.10
CA HIS A 352 11.84 -15.25 22.67
C HIS A 352 11.19 -16.64 22.74
N LEU A 353 10.33 -16.83 23.74
CA LEU A 353 9.49 -18.02 23.89
C LEU A 353 8.07 -17.63 23.44
N LEU A 354 7.70 -18.03 22.22
CA LEU A 354 6.41 -17.72 21.65
C LEU A 354 5.43 -18.86 21.97
N ARG A 355 4.45 -18.59 22.84
CA ARG A 355 3.45 -19.58 23.24
C ARG A 355 2.24 -19.48 22.33
N LEU A 356 1.91 -20.57 21.64
CA LEU A 356 0.79 -20.66 20.70
C LEU A 356 -0.01 -21.93 20.97
N ARG A 357 -1.32 -21.87 20.76
CA ARG A 357 -2.14 -23.08 20.63
C ARG A 357 -1.90 -23.74 19.27
N SER A 358 -1.84 -25.07 19.22
CA SER A 358 -1.68 -25.79 17.95
C SER A 358 -2.99 -26.05 17.21
N SER A 359 -4.13 -26.05 17.92
CA SER A 359 -5.45 -26.16 17.29
C SER A 359 -5.77 -24.99 16.34
N GLN A 360 -6.51 -25.33 15.28
CA GLN A 360 -7.12 -24.35 14.37
C GLN A 360 -8.29 -23.68 15.10
N SER A 361 -8.32 -22.34 15.08
CA SER A 361 -9.40 -21.56 15.68
C SER A 361 -10.58 -21.45 14.71
N ALA A 362 -11.78 -21.77 15.19
CA ALA A 362 -13.03 -21.60 14.48
C ALA A 362 -13.73 -20.29 14.91
N GLU A 363 -14.60 -19.73 14.06
CA GLU A 363 -15.38 -18.54 14.41
C GLU A 363 -16.30 -18.76 15.63
N THR A 364 -16.69 -20.01 15.86
CA THR A 364 -17.59 -20.42 16.95
C THR A 364 -16.89 -20.55 18.30
N ASP A 365 -15.56 -20.48 18.36
CA ASP A 365 -14.83 -20.61 19.62
C ASP A 365 -14.94 -19.32 20.46
N ASP A 366 -15.11 -19.46 21.78
CA ASP A 366 -15.40 -18.35 22.69
C ASP A 366 -14.32 -17.23 22.69
N ASP A 367 -13.05 -17.56 22.43
CA ASP A 367 -11.91 -16.64 22.41
C ASP A 367 -11.29 -16.46 21.01
N SER A 368 -12.07 -16.73 19.97
CA SER A 368 -11.71 -16.53 18.57
C SER A 368 -11.79 -15.07 18.15
N ILE A 369 -10.79 -14.60 17.41
CA ILE A 369 -10.80 -13.30 16.74
C ILE A 369 -10.39 -13.46 15.27
N PRO A 370 -10.94 -12.66 14.34
CA PRO A 370 -10.48 -12.67 12.97
C PRO A 370 -9.03 -12.17 12.89
N LEU A 371 -8.18 -12.90 12.18
CA LEU A 371 -6.85 -12.48 11.79
C LEU A 371 -7.00 -11.43 10.68
N PRO A 372 -6.56 -10.19 10.90
CA PRO A 372 -6.62 -9.17 9.86
C PRO A 372 -5.83 -9.59 8.63
N ARG A 373 -6.38 -9.35 7.43
CA ARG A 373 -5.58 -9.45 6.22
C ARG A 373 -4.46 -8.41 6.24
N SER A 374 -3.32 -8.76 5.67
CA SER A 374 -2.18 -7.86 5.54
C SER A 374 -2.52 -6.76 4.52
N ASP A 375 -2.51 -5.50 4.95
CA ASP A 375 -2.73 -4.36 4.05
C ASP A 375 -1.66 -4.29 2.96
N TRP A 376 -0.48 -4.81 3.23
CA TRP A 376 0.73 -4.69 2.41
C TRP A 376 1.08 -5.96 1.63
N MET A 377 0.04 -6.65 1.17
CA MET A 377 0.22 -7.68 0.16
C MET A 377 0.58 -7.13 -1.21
N SER A 378 1.35 -7.92 -1.96
CA SER A 378 1.71 -7.58 -3.33
C SER A 378 0.46 -7.59 -4.21
N ALA A 379 0.51 -6.86 -5.32
CA ALA A 379 -0.58 -6.88 -6.30
C ALA A 379 -0.82 -8.29 -6.86
N HIS A 380 0.26 -9.05 -7.04
CA HIS A 380 0.20 -10.42 -7.52
C HIS A 380 -0.56 -11.34 -6.54
N GLU A 381 -0.20 -11.32 -5.25
CA GLU A 381 -0.88 -12.12 -4.22
C GLU A 381 -2.39 -11.82 -4.16
N GLU A 382 -2.78 -10.53 -4.19
CA GLU A 382 -4.21 -10.17 -4.15
C GLU A 382 -4.95 -10.61 -5.42
N LEU A 383 -4.31 -10.59 -6.58
CA LEU A 383 -4.90 -11.13 -7.81
C LEU A 383 -5.10 -12.64 -7.73
N GLU A 384 -4.17 -13.38 -7.15
CA GLU A 384 -4.32 -14.82 -6.93
C GLU A 384 -5.48 -15.11 -5.99
N ASP A 385 -5.60 -14.37 -4.88
CA ASP A 385 -6.74 -14.50 -3.96
C ASP A 385 -8.07 -14.21 -4.65
N ILE A 386 -8.13 -13.15 -5.47
CA ILE A 386 -9.34 -12.80 -6.22
C ILE A 386 -9.67 -13.88 -7.26
N ARG A 387 -8.70 -14.36 -8.03
CA ARG A 387 -8.91 -15.43 -9.03
C ARG A 387 -9.42 -16.70 -8.37
N HIS A 388 -8.84 -17.09 -7.24
CA HIS A 388 -9.32 -18.24 -6.47
C HIS A 388 -10.76 -18.08 -6.03
N SER A 389 -11.19 -16.87 -5.65
CA SER A 389 -12.59 -16.60 -5.30
C SER A 389 -13.58 -16.69 -6.46
N GLU A 390 -13.10 -16.58 -7.69
CA GLU A 390 -13.92 -16.61 -8.90
C GLU A 390 -14.04 -18.02 -9.48
N ASP A 391 -12.97 -18.82 -9.34
CA ASP A 391 -12.90 -20.17 -9.86
C ASP A 391 -13.56 -21.22 -8.92
N ASP A 392 -13.67 -20.93 -7.64
CA ASP A 392 -14.23 -21.84 -6.63
C ASP A 392 -15.71 -21.54 -6.32
N GLU A 393 -16.61 -22.42 -6.78
CA GLU A 393 -18.06 -22.30 -6.52
C GLU A 393 -18.40 -22.43 -5.03
N ASP A 394 -17.53 -23.06 -4.23
CA ASP A 394 -17.63 -23.24 -2.77
C ASP A 394 -16.70 -22.27 -2.00
N PHE A 395 -16.39 -21.09 -2.56
CA PHE A 395 -15.48 -20.13 -1.92
C PHE A 395 -15.95 -19.69 -0.52
N GLU A 396 -15.24 -20.19 0.50
CA GLU A 396 -15.35 -19.82 1.91
C GLU A 396 -14.56 -18.52 2.18
N ASP A 397 -15.04 -17.67 3.10
CA ASP A 397 -14.38 -16.38 3.38
C ASP A 397 -12.90 -16.61 3.75
N PRO A 398 -11.93 -15.97 3.07
CA PRO A 398 -10.51 -16.14 3.35
C PRO A 398 -10.11 -15.57 4.71
N THR A 399 -11.02 -14.89 5.42
CA THR A 399 -10.80 -14.36 6.76
C THR A 399 -10.55 -15.51 7.75
N ARG A 400 -9.27 -15.70 8.08
CA ARG A 400 -8.86 -16.71 9.07
C ARG A 400 -9.11 -16.22 10.48
N HIS A 401 -9.22 -17.16 11.40
CA HIS A 401 -9.40 -16.87 12.82
C HIS A 401 -8.22 -17.37 13.64
N ILE A 402 -7.93 -16.67 14.75
CA ILE A 402 -6.90 -17.03 15.71
C ILE A 402 -7.43 -16.81 17.13
N PHE A 403 -6.85 -17.51 18.10
CA PHE A 403 -7.16 -17.26 19.50
C PHE A 403 -6.62 -15.91 19.97
N GLU A 404 -7.38 -15.21 20.81
CA GLU A 404 -6.97 -13.94 21.40
C GLU A 404 -5.67 -14.06 22.22
N SER A 405 -5.45 -15.22 22.86
CA SER A 405 -4.22 -15.53 23.58
C SER A 405 -3.00 -15.53 22.66
N ASP A 406 -3.12 -16.14 21.48
CA ASP A 406 -2.05 -16.22 20.49
C ASP A 406 -1.76 -14.84 19.93
N ALA A 407 -2.81 -14.07 19.60
CA ALA A 407 -2.68 -12.71 19.13
C ALA A 407 -1.93 -11.83 20.15
N THR A 408 -2.20 -12.00 21.44
CA THR A 408 -1.53 -11.27 22.52
C THR A 408 -0.07 -11.68 22.69
N ALA A 409 0.22 -12.97 22.59
CA ALA A 409 1.59 -13.49 22.61
C ALA A 409 2.41 -12.93 21.43
N ILE A 410 1.84 -12.95 20.22
CA ILE A 410 2.50 -12.43 19.02
C ILE A 410 2.73 -10.92 19.12
N ARG A 411 1.74 -10.12 19.54
CA ARG A 411 1.92 -8.67 19.75
C ARG A 411 3.05 -8.37 20.73
N THR A 412 3.14 -9.14 21.82
CA THR A 412 4.19 -9.01 22.82
C THR A 412 5.56 -9.32 22.24
N PHE A 413 5.67 -10.46 21.54
CA PHE A 413 6.88 -10.87 20.82
C PHE A 413 7.37 -9.80 19.84
N VAL A 414 6.49 -9.35 18.93
CA VAL A 414 6.84 -8.36 17.90
C VAL A 414 7.33 -7.06 18.54
N ARG A 415 6.61 -6.57 19.56
CA ARG A 415 6.97 -5.35 20.27
C ARG A 415 8.31 -5.48 20.98
N GLU A 416 8.56 -6.60 21.66
CA GLU A 416 9.83 -6.85 22.35
C GLU A 416 11.00 -6.90 21.36
N MET A 417 10.85 -7.66 20.27
CA MET A 417 11.86 -7.76 19.20
C MET A 417 12.20 -6.36 18.63
N VAL A 418 11.18 -5.56 18.32
CA VAL A 418 11.37 -4.22 17.74
C VAL A 418 12.06 -3.28 18.74
N THR A 419 11.55 -3.19 19.97
CA THR A 419 12.01 -2.22 20.96
C THR A 419 13.34 -2.58 21.63
N MET A 420 13.63 -3.88 21.79
CA MET A 420 14.82 -4.33 22.52
C MET A 420 15.96 -4.76 21.60
N SER A 421 15.67 -5.12 20.34
CA SER A 421 16.70 -5.64 19.41
C SER A 421 16.83 -4.79 18.14
N ILE A 422 15.76 -4.67 17.35
CA ILE A 422 15.85 -4.07 16.01
C ILE A 422 16.25 -2.59 16.09
N ILE A 423 15.47 -1.76 16.78
CA ILE A 423 15.72 -0.32 16.84
C ILE A 423 17.08 0.00 17.47
N PRO A 424 17.43 -0.54 18.66
CA PRO A 424 18.73 -0.26 19.28
C PRO A 424 19.91 -0.66 18.39
N GLN A 425 19.83 -1.78 17.67
CA GLN A 425 20.90 -2.20 16.78
C GLN A 425 20.97 -1.33 15.51
N MET A 426 19.83 -0.94 14.94
CA MET A 426 19.81 -0.01 13.80
C MET A 426 20.39 1.35 14.19
N GLU A 427 20.02 1.90 15.34
CA GLU A 427 20.59 3.14 15.89
C GLU A 427 22.11 3.05 16.07
N ARG A 428 22.59 1.93 16.63
CA ARG A 428 24.03 1.66 16.78
C ARG A 428 24.72 1.60 15.41
N ASN A 429 24.16 0.88 14.45
CA ASN A 429 24.72 0.77 13.10
C ASN A 429 24.79 2.14 12.41
N VAL A 430 23.74 2.97 12.51
CA VAL A 430 23.73 4.34 11.99
C VAL A 430 24.83 5.19 12.62
N SER A 431 24.99 5.13 13.95
CA SER A 431 26.08 5.84 14.64
C SER A 431 27.47 5.39 14.15
N ILE A 432 27.71 4.07 14.12
CA ILE A 432 29.00 3.49 13.70
C ILE A 432 29.34 3.88 12.26
N TRP A 433 28.42 3.67 11.32
CA TRP A 433 28.66 3.95 9.90
C TRP A 433 28.79 5.45 9.63
N ASN A 434 28.04 6.29 10.35
CA ASN A 434 28.18 7.73 10.25
C ASN A 434 29.57 8.20 10.70
N ASP A 435 30.06 7.71 11.84
CA ASP A 435 31.35 8.10 12.40
C ASP A 435 32.53 7.54 11.60
N GLN A 436 32.43 6.29 11.14
CA GLN A 436 33.55 5.60 10.49
C GLN A 436 33.66 5.90 8.99
N VAL A 437 32.55 6.09 8.28
CA VAL A 437 32.54 6.20 6.81
C VAL A 437 32.09 7.58 6.35
N ALA A 438 30.91 8.03 6.78
CA ALA A 438 30.31 9.23 6.20
C ALA A 438 30.96 10.53 6.69
N SER A 439 31.30 10.64 7.97
CA SER A 439 31.95 11.84 8.56
C SER A 439 33.29 12.16 7.89
N ARG A 440 34.08 11.11 7.57
CA ARG A 440 35.37 11.22 6.88
C ARG A 440 35.23 11.81 5.48
N ARG A 441 34.11 11.52 4.79
CA ARG A 441 33.80 12.04 3.45
C ARG A 441 33.14 13.43 3.48
N ARG A 442 32.42 13.79 4.55
CA ARG A 442 31.83 15.14 4.73
C ARG A 442 32.85 16.22 5.07
N GLY A 443 33.97 15.83 5.69
CA GLY A 443 35.03 16.75 6.14
C GLY A 443 35.75 17.52 5.03
N ILE A 444 36.51 18.53 5.45
CA ILE A 444 37.29 19.46 4.60
C ILE A 444 38.15 18.70 3.57
N THR A 445 38.74 17.56 3.95
CA THR A 445 39.57 16.71 3.07
C THR A 445 38.80 16.05 1.92
N GLY A 446 37.51 15.69 2.11
CA GLY A 446 36.68 15.05 1.09
C GLY A 446 36.20 16.03 0.01
N ARG A 447 35.86 17.27 0.41
CA ARG A 447 35.43 18.33 -0.53
C ARG A 447 36.56 18.78 -1.47
N PHE A 448 37.81 18.74 -1.01
CA PHE A 448 38.97 19.09 -1.85
C PHE A 448 39.38 17.99 -2.84
N MET A 449 39.11 16.72 -2.56
CA MET A 449 39.39 15.61 -3.49
C MET A 449 38.44 15.58 -4.71
N ASN A 450 37.20 16.09 -4.59
CA ASN A 450 36.28 16.19 -5.74
C ASN A 450 36.47 17.45 -6.59
N LEU A 451 37.05 18.52 -6.03
CA LEU A 451 37.31 19.75 -6.76
C LEU A 451 38.56 19.69 -7.65
N SER A 452 39.57 18.89 -7.30
CA SER A 452 40.78 18.72 -8.12
C SER A 452 40.54 17.99 -9.45
N ARG A 453 39.43 17.23 -9.57
CA ARG A 453 39.05 16.56 -10.83
C ARG A 453 38.38 17.47 -11.86
N LYS A 454 37.76 18.59 -11.43
CA LYS A 454 37.03 19.49 -12.34
C LYS A 454 37.91 20.60 -12.96
N TRP A 455 39.17 20.75 -12.52
CA TRP A 455 40.08 21.82 -12.98
C TRP A 455 41.39 21.32 -13.62
N ALA A 456 41.43 20.08 -14.12
CA ALA A 456 42.54 19.59 -14.93
C ALA A 456 42.32 19.92 -16.43
N PHE A 457 42.33 21.21 -16.78
CA PHE A 457 42.44 21.66 -18.17
C PHE A 457 43.76 22.42 -18.35
N GLY A 458 44.75 21.77 -18.97
CA GLY A 458 45.98 22.42 -19.42
C GLY A 458 47.17 21.49 -19.64
N GLY A 459 47.29 20.91 -20.84
CA GLY A 459 48.60 20.63 -21.44
C GLY A 459 49.14 19.19 -21.48
N SER A 460 49.25 18.68 -22.70
CA SER A 460 50.28 17.76 -23.23
C SER A 460 50.17 16.23 -23.10
N SER A 461 49.94 15.66 -24.30
CA SER A 461 50.62 14.52 -24.93
C SER A 461 50.56 13.12 -24.28
N ARG A 462 49.88 12.25 -25.05
CA ARG A 462 50.15 10.82 -25.29
C ARG A 462 51.47 10.31 -24.68
N ASN A 463 51.34 9.35 -23.76
CA ASN A 463 52.22 8.20 -23.75
C ASN A 463 51.39 6.95 -23.43
N SER A 464 51.23 6.09 -24.43
CA SER A 464 50.72 4.74 -24.29
C SER A 464 51.80 3.87 -23.68
N THR A 465 51.65 3.57 -22.39
CA THR A 465 52.37 2.49 -21.72
C THR A 465 51.36 1.74 -20.87
N GLY A 466 51.22 0.44 -21.15
CA GLY A 466 50.36 -0.47 -20.42
C GLY A 466 50.65 -0.39 -18.92
N GLY A 467 49.60 -0.09 -18.17
CA GLY A 467 49.59 -0.01 -16.73
C GLY A 467 48.15 -0.11 -16.27
N THR A 468 47.83 -1.25 -15.64
CA THR A 468 46.78 -1.45 -14.64
C THR A 468 45.67 -0.39 -14.60
N SER A 469 44.47 -0.76 -15.05
CA SER A 469 43.25 -0.01 -14.79
C SER A 469 43.25 0.50 -13.34
N ASN A 470 43.11 1.81 -13.14
CA ASN A 470 42.99 2.44 -11.84
C ASN A 470 41.96 1.68 -10.97
N SER A 471 42.47 0.83 -10.08
CA SER A 471 41.71 0.07 -9.09
C SER A 471 41.22 1.04 -8.01
N ARG A 472 40.06 1.65 -8.25
CA ARG A 472 39.39 2.51 -7.26
C ARG A 472 37.86 2.55 -7.37
N ASP A 473 37.31 1.87 -8.37
CA ASP A 473 35.86 1.72 -8.49
C ASP A 473 35.45 0.39 -7.83
N ASN A 474 34.79 0.48 -6.67
CA ASN A 474 34.26 -0.69 -5.97
C ASN A 474 33.02 -1.25 -6.67
N TYR A 475 32.53 -0.59 -7.72
CA TYR A 475 31.42 -1.06 -8.51
C TYR A 475 31.84 -2.25 -9.37
N ASN A 476 31.26 -3.41 -9.09
CA ASN A 476 31.59 -4.64 -9.76
C ASN A 476 31.04 -4.62 -11.21
N ALA A 477 31.78 -5.21 -12.16
CA ALA A 477 31.30 -5.44 -13.52
C ALA A 477 29.99 -6.26 -13.57
N ALA A 478 29.72 -7.06 -12.53
CA ALA A 478 28.45 -7.75 -12.32
C ALA A 478 27.26 -6.82 -11.97
N GLY A 479 27.50 -5.52 -11.77
CA GLY A 479 26.46 -4.50 -11.58
C GLY A 479 25.99 -4.29 -10.15
N PHE A 480 26.90 -4.42 -9.17
CA PHE A 480 26.61 -4.18 -7.75
C PHE A 480 27.84 -3.72 -6.97
N TYR A 481 27.62 -3.15 -5.79
CA TYR A 481 28.65 -2.95 -4.77
C TYR A 481 28.58 -4.08 -3.74
N GLY A 482 29.71 -4.67 -3.35
CA GLY A 482 29.72 -5.65 -2.24
C GLY A 482 29.27 -5.01 -0.93
N SER A 483 28.71 -5.80 -0.01
CA SER A 483 28.10 -5.31 1.25
C SER A 483 29.03 -4.43 2.10
N GLU A 484 30.34 -4.69 2.01
CA GLU A 484 31.41 -4.01 2.76
C GLU A 484 32.01 -2.80 2.03
N ALA A 485 31.60 -2.55 0.77
CA ALA A 485 32.07 -1.38 0.05
C ALA A 485 31.62 -0.10 0.78
N PRO A 486 32.48 0.93 0.90
CA PRO A 486 32.10 2.20 1.53
C PRO A 486 30.82 2.80 0.95
N GLU A 487 30.61 2.67 -0.36
CA GLU A 487 29.41 3.12 -1.06
C GLU A 487 28.16 2.35 -0.62
N ALA A 488 28.26 1.02 -0.44
CA ALA A 488 27.17 0.18 0.06
C ALA A 488 26.87 0.47 1.54
N ILE A 489 27.90 0.65 2.38
CA ILE A 489 27.74 1.04 3.79
C ILE A 489 27.05 2.40 3.90
N MET A 490 27.44 3.39 3.08
CA MET A 490 26.76 4.68 3.06
C MET A 490 25.32 4.57 2.57
N ARG A 491 25.02 3.68 1.62
CA ARG A 491 23.63 3.44 1.17
C ARG A 491 22.79 2.85 2.31
N LYS A 492 23.29 1.83 3.02
CA LYS A 492 22.67 1.26 4.22
C LYS A 492 22.45 2.32 5.31
N LEU A 493 23.45 3.15 5.58
CA LEU A 493 23.35 4.27 6.52
C LEU A 493 22.20 5.21 6.16
N ALA A 494 22.09 5.60 4.89
CA ALA A 494 21.06 6.52 4.42
C ALA A 494 19.65 5.89 4.53
N ASP A 495 19.49 4.64 4.10
CA ASP A 495 18.21 3.91 4.14
C ASP A 495 17.79 3.63 5.59
N TYR A 496 18.71 3.25 6.48
CA TYR A 496 18.43 3.10 7.93
C TYR A 496 18.03 4.43 8.56
N SER A 497 18.74 5.52 8.24
CA SER A 497 18.38 6.86 8.73
C SER A 497 16.99 7.26 8.26
N PHE A 498 16.60 6.91 7.02
CA PHE A 498 15.26 7.14 6.50
C PHE A 498 14.20 6.32 7.26
N MET A 499 14.41 5.02 7.47
CA MET A 499 13.51 4.17 8.26
C MET A 499 13.36 4.65 9.71
N LEU A 500 14.45 5.14 10.32
CA LEU A 500 14.48 5.72 11.67
C LEU A 500 14.01 7.18 11.73
N ARG A 501 13.49 7.74 10.63
CA ARG A 501 12.94 9.11 10.55
C ARG A 501 13.96 10.23 10.78
N ASP A 502 15.26 9.95 10.62
CA ASP A 502 16.34 10.95 10.55
C ASP A 502 16.58 11.38 9.08
N TRP A 503 15.59 12.11 8.57
CA TRP A 503 15.57 12.61 7.18
C TRP A 503 16.77 13.47 6.82
N LYS A 504 17.33 14.18 7.81
CA LYS A 504 18.45 15.10 7.58
C LYS A 504 19.74 14.32 7.34
N LEU A 505 20.02 13.32 8.18
CA LEU A 505 21.16 12.43 7.96
C LEU A 505 20.98 11.63 6.66
N ALA A 506 19.78 11.09 6.43
CA ALA A 506 19.46 10.37 5.19
C ALA A 506 19.76 11.22 3.95
N HIS A 507 19.17 12.41 3.85
CA HIS A 507 19.41 13.35 2.73
C HIS A 507 20.90 13.62 2.52
N SER A 508 21.62 14.02 3.58
CA SER A 508 23.02 14.38 3.47
C SER A 508 23.92 13.21 3.06
N THR A 509 23.49 11.97 3.31
CA THR A 509 24.22 10.76 2.91
C THR A 509 23.93 10.42 1.45
N TYR A 510 22.65 10.47 1.04
CA TYR A 510 22.29 10.29 -0.37
C TYR A 510 22.95 11.34 -1.27
N ASP A 511 23.04 12.60 -0.82
CA ASP A 511 23.63 13.67 -1.62
C ASP A 511 25.11 13.41 -1.99
N LEU A 512 25.87 12.81 -1.06
CA LEU A 512 27.25 12.36 -1.34
C LEU A 512 27.26 11.20 -2.35
N LEU A 513 26.39 10.22 -2.15
CA LEU A 513 26.32 9.02 -2.99
C LEU A 513 25.92 9.33 -4.43
N ARG A 514 25.10 10.37 -4.67
CA ARG A 514 24.67 10.75 -6.01
C ARG A 514 25.87 10.98 -6.93
N SER A 515 26.85 11.79 -6.51
CA SER A 515 28.04 12.04 -7.33
C SER A 515 28.90 10.79 -7.51
N ASP A 516 29.07 10.01 -6.43
CA ASP A 516 29.89 8.80 -6.45
C ASP A 516 29.32 7.78 -7.45
N PHE A 517 28.00 7.55 -7.42
CA PHE A 517 27.32 6.64 -8.34
C PHE A 517 27.30 7.13 -9.78
N SER A 518 27.19 8.45 -10.03
CA SER A 518 27.31 8.96 -11.41
C SER A 518 28.72 8.79 -11.97
N ASP A 519 29.74 8.99 -11.13
CA ASP A 519 31.15 8.84 -11.52
C ASP A 519 31.47 7.38 -11.88
N SER A 520 30.98 6.42 -11.08
CA SER A 520 31.07 4.97 -11.36
C SER A 520 30.13 4.47 -12.45
N LYS A 521 29.29 5.34 -13.04
CA LYS A 521 28.24 4.97 -14.01
C LYS A 521 27.26 3.90 -13.50
N ALA A 522 27.07 3.82 -12.19
CA ALA A 522 26.11 2.93 -11.54
C ALA A 522 24.71 3.54 -11.63
N TRP A 523 24.12 3.61 -12.83
CA TRP A 523 22.94 4.44 -13.10
C TRP A 523 21.71 4.12 -12.26
N LYS A 524 21.47 2.83 -11.94
CA LYS A 524 20.32 2.43 -11.10
C LYS A 524 20.52 2.87 -9.64
N HIS A 525 21.75 2.77 -9.12
CA HIS A 525 22.14 3.31 -7.81
C HIS A 525 22.05 4.85 -7.78
N HIS A 526 22.52 5.49 -8.85
CA HIS A 526 22.42 6.94 -9.01
C HIS A 526 20.95 7.40 -9.00
N ALA A 527 20.09 6.71 -9.72
CA ALA A 527 18.65 7.00 -9.77
C ALA A 527 18.01 6.92 -8.38
N ALA A 528 18.21 5.80 -7.67
CA ALA A 528 17.68 5.59 -6.32
C ALA A 528 18.24 6.57 -5.29
N ALA A 529 19.50 7.00 -5.41
CA ALA A 529 20.07 8.00 -4.52
C ALA A 529 19.47 9.39 -4.77
N ASN A 530 19.24 9.77 -6.03
CA ASN A 530 18.57 11.04 -6.36
C ASN A 530 17.11 11.04 -5.86
N GLU A 531 16.36 9.95 -6.12
CA GLU A 531 14.98 9.78 -5.68
C GLU A 531 14.86 9.97 -4.16
N MET A 532 15.61 9.20 -3.37
CA MET A 532 15.52 9.26 -1.92
C MET A 532 16.11 10.55 -1.33
N ALA A 533 17.09 11.18 -1.99
CA ALA A 533 17.57 12.51 -1.60
C ALA A 533 16.46 13.57 -1.73
N ALA A 534 15.69 13.52 -2.83
CA ALA A 534 14.56 14.42 -3.06
C ALA A 534 13.45 14.19 -2.03
N PHE A 535 13.08 12.94 -1.78
CA PHE A 535 12.04 12.60 -0.80
C PHE A 535 12.44 13.03 0.61
N SER A 536 13.68 12.77 1.01
CA SER A 536 14.18 13.18 2.33
C SER A 536 14.05 14.70 2.55
N LEU A 537 14.38 15.51 1.54
CA LEU A 537 14.19 16.97 1.58
C LEU A 537 12.72 17.40 1.57
N LEU A 538 11.88 16.71 0.82
CA LEU A 538 10.45 17.03 0.72
C LEU A 538 9.66 16.61 1.96
N ILE A 539 10.15 15.66 2.75
CA ILE A 539 9.58 15.31 4.05
C ILE A 539 10.14 16.25 5.13
N PHE A 540 11.46 16.45 5.18
CA PHE A 540 12.14 17.22 6.23
C PHE A 540 11.70 18.70 6.24
N PRO A 541 11.06 19.24 7.29
CA PRO A 541 10.44 20.57 7.27
C PRO A 541 11.47 21.70 7.11
N GLN A 542 11.78 22.04 5.86
CA GLN A 542 12.66 23.13 5.48
C GLN A 542 12.00 23.95 4.38
N GLN A 543 11.82 25.25 4.63
CA GLN A 543 11.34 26.17 3.61
C GLN A 543 12.46 26.41 2.60
N MET A 544 12.17 26.21 1.32
CA MET A 544 13.09 26.48 0.22
C MET A 544 12.49 27.54 -0.69
N SER A 545 13.33 28.48 -1.14
CA SER A 545 12.93 29.41 -2.19
C SER A 545 12.67 28.63 -3.49
N SER A 546 11.84 29.19 -4.39
CA SER A 546 11.55 28.55 -5.68
C SER A 546 12.82 28.27 -6.48
N LYS A 547 13.80 29.18 -6.44
CA LYS A 547 15.10 29.01 -7.10
C LYS A 547 15.87 27.83 -6.52
N ASN A 548 16.02 27.79 -5.19
CA ASN A 548 16.77 26.72 -4.54
C ASN A 548 16.08 25.37 -4.74
N ARG A 549 14.73 25.32 -4.74
CA ARG A 549 13.97 24.11 -5.03
C ARG A 549 14.22 23.60 -6.45
N ALA A 550 14.19 24.48 -7.45
CA ALA A 550 14.48 24.12 -8.84
C ALA A 550 15.93 23.64 -9.02
N GLU A 551 16.90 24.29 -8.35
CA GLU A 551 18.32 23.92 -8.42
C GLU A 551 18.66 22.66 -7.59
N THR A 552 17.72 22.14 -6.79
CA THR A 552 17.94 20.95 -5.95
C THR A 552 16.92 19.87 -6.30
N ILE A 553 15.75 19.89 -5.68
CA ILE A 553 14.70 18.86 -5.79
C ILE A 553 14.36 18.55 -7.24
N ASP A 554 14.14 19.56 -8.08
CA ASP A 554 13.78 19.30 -9.48
C ASP A 554 14.92 18.63 -10.25
N GLN A 555 16.18 19.03 -10.00
CA GLN A 555 17.34 18.36 -10.60
C GLN A 555 17.49 16.92 -10.09
N MET A 556 17.15 16.65 -8.82
CA MET A 556 17.17 15.29 -8.28
C MET A 556 16.10 14.43 -8.95
N LEU A 557 14.85 14.90 -9.03
CA LEU A 557 13.77 14.17 -9.67
C LEU A 557 14.03 13.96 -11.17
N GLU A 558 14.58 14.96 -11.86
CA GLU A 558 15.01 14.86 -13.26
C GLU A 558 16.06 13.77 -13.45
N ALA A 559 17.11 13.80 -12.64
CA ALA A 559 18.20 12.83 -12.72
C ALA A 559 17.74 11.41 -12.36
N ALA A 560 16.85 11.27 -11.37
CA ALA A 560 16.22 10.00 -11.02
C ALA A 560 15.42 9.45 -12.19
N PHE A 561 14.47 10.22 -12.70
CA PHE A 561 13.60 9.80 -13.80
C PHE A 561 14.39 9.50 -15.08
N TYR A 562 15.32 10.38 -15.47
CA TYR A 562 16.16 10.15 -16.65
C TYR A 562 17.00 8.87 -16.52
N SER A 563 17.58 8.63 -15.34
CA SER A 563 18.40 7.44 -15.12
C SER A 563 17.56 6.16 -15.12
N TYR A 564 16.43 6.13 -14.41
CA TYR A 564 15.53 4.97 -14.43
C TYR A 564 14.97 4.71 -15.82
N ASN A 565 14.40 5.73 -16.46
CA ASN A 565 13.68 5.57 -17.72
C ASN A 565 14.62 5.34 -18.92
N THR A 566 15.66 6.17 -19.06
CA THR A 566 16.49 6.20 -20.27
C THR A 566 17.76 5.35 -20.15
N ARG A 567 18.36 5.27 -18.95
CA ARG A 567 19.65 4.57 -18.77
C ARG A 567 19.49 3.13 -18.31
N CYS A 568 18.48 2.86 -17.49
CA CYS A 568 18.25 1.56 -16.87
C CYS A 568 17.07 0.79 -17.46
N SER A 569 16.19 1.44 -18.24
CA SER A 569 14.92 0.85 -18.70
C SER A 569 14.09 0.25 -17.56
N ALA A 570 14.05 0.93 -16.41
CA ALA A 570 13.35 0.51 -15.20
C ALA A 570 12.07 1.33 -15.01
N PRO A 571 10.94 0.96 -15.68
CA PRO A 571 9.72 1.75 -15.67
C PRO A 571 9.11 1.87 -14.28
N TYR A 572 9.24 0.84 -13.42
CA TYR A 572 8.76 0.89 -12.04
C TYR A 572 9.43 2.01 -11.25
N GLY A 573 10.77 2.08 -11.26
CA GLY A 573 11.52 3.15 -10.58
C GLY A 573 11.20 4.54 -11.14
N ALA A 574 11.02 4.65 -12.46
CA ALA A 574 10.65 5.91 -13.11
C ALA A 574 9.26 6.39 -12.68
N LEU A 575 8.25 5.51 -12.68
CA LEU A 575 6.89 5.80 -12.20
C LEU A 575 6.89 6.17 -10.72
N ARG A 576 7.51 5.35 -9.87
CA ARG A 576 7.59 5.56 -8.41
C ARG A 576 8.21 6.92 -8.08
N SER A 577 9.33 7.25 -8.73
CA SER A 577 10.06 8.48 -8.46
C SER A 577 9.23 9.75 -8.73
N LEU A 578 8.49 9.80 -9.85
CA LEU A 578 7.65 10.95 -10.19
C LEU A 578 6.35 10.99 -9.40
N LEU A 579 5.69 9.85 -9.18
CA LEU A 579 4.41 9.79 -8.48
C LEU A 579 4.55 10.22 -7.01
N LEU A 580 5.58 9.71 -6.32
CA LEU A 580 5.86 10.12 -4.94
C LEU A 580 6.39 11.56 -4.87
N GLY A 581 7.21 11.98 -5.85
CA GLY A 581 7.65 13.38 -5.97
C GLY A 581 6.47 14.35 -6.09
N LEU A 582 5.49 14.02 -6.94
CA LEU A 582 4.22 14.75 -7.09
C LEU A 582 3.49 14.87 -5.75
N GLU A 583 3.27 13.76 -5.04
CA GLU A 583 2.52 13.76 -3.78
C GLU A 583 3.23 14.55 -2.67
N LEU A 584 4.54 14.39 -2.54
CA LEU A 584 5.30 15.12 -1.53
C LEU A 584 5.37 16.63 -1.82
N LEU A 585 5.49 17.03 -3.08
CA LEU A 585 5.39 18.44 -3.48
C LEU A 585 3.99 19.00 -3.21
N ARG A 586 2.94 18.21 -3.46
CA ARG A 586 1.56 18.60 -3.16
C ARG A 586 1.37 18.89 -1.67
N LEU A 587 1.88 18.04 -0.79
CA LEU A 587 1.79 18.18 0.67
C LEU A 587 2.49 19.44 1.20
N ARG A 588 3.50 19.97 0.49
CA ARG A 588 4.16 21.23 0.85
C ARG A 588 3.32 22.47 0.56
N ASN A 589 2.26 22.34 -0.24
CA ASN A 589 1.32 23.39 -0.64
C ASN A 589 2.00 24.65 -1.26
N GLY A 590 1.21 25.69 -1.56
CA GLY A 590 1.68 26.99 -2.00
C GLY A 590 2.34 26.98 -3.38
N THR A 591 3.59 27.44 -3.48
CA THR A 591 4.32 27.49 -4.76
C THR A 591 4.70 26.10 -5.27
N ASN A 592 4.75 25.08 -4.40
CA ASN A 592 5.12 23.71 -4.77
C ASN A 592 4.04 23.01 -5.61
N ILE A 593 2.78 23.48 -5.57
CA ILE A 593 1.68 22.88 -6.34
C ILE A 593 1.90 22.98 -7.85
N ASP A 594 2.46 24.09 -8.34
CA ASP A 594 2.72 24.22 -9.78
C ASP A 594 3.81 23.24 -10.23
N ASP A 595 4.85 23.05 -9.41
CA ASP A 595 5.92 22.08 -9.66
C ASP A 595 5.41 20.63 -9.57
N ALA A 596 4.59 20.33 -8.55
CA ALA A 596 3.91 19.05 -8.40
C ALA A 596 3.15 18.70 -9.68
N GLY A 597 2.28 19.60 -10.15
CA GLY A 597 1.50 19.34 -11.35
C GLY A 597 2.33 19.26 -12.63
N ARG A 598 3.50 19.95 -12.72
CA ARG A 598 4.44 19.75 -13.84
C ARG A 598 5.01 18.33 -13.84
N TRP A 599 5.41 17.80 -12.68
CA TRP A 599 5.90 16.43 -12.57
C TRP A 599 4.80 15.40 -12.85
N GLY A 600 3.56 15.65 -12.42
CA GLY A 600 2.42 14.79 -12.79
C GLY A 600 2.10 14.81 -14.29
N VAL A 601 2.19 15.96 -14.97
CA VAL A 601 2.05 16.03 -16.43
C VAL A 601 3.16 15.24 -17.14
N ARG A 602 4.41 15.42 -16.71
CA ARG A 602 5.53 14.64 -17.25
C ARG A 602 5.33 13.14 -17.06
N LEU A 603 4.76 12.73 -15.92
CA LEU A 603 4.45 11.33 -15.67
C LEU A 603 3.43 10.79 -16.68
N LEU A 604 2.36 11.53 -16.96
CA LEU A 604 1.39 11.17 -18.00
C LEU A 604 2.04 11.10 -19.40
N GLU A 605 2.88 12.08 -19.74
CA GLU A 605 3.60 12.12 -21.02
C GLU A 605 4.58 10.95 -21.20
N SER A 606 5.09 10.39 -20.10
CA SER A 606 5.99 9.23 -20.14
C SER A 606 5.31 7.94 -20.57
N LYS A 607 3.97 7.86 -20.47
CA LYS A 607 3.16 6.68 -20.82
C LYS A 607 3.62 5.38 -20.14
N ILE A 608 4.15 5.50 -18.92
CA ILE A 608 4.58 4.36 -18.12
C ILE A 608 3.40 3.71 -17.38
N SER A 609 2.45 4.52 -16.89
CA SER A 609 1.22 4.04 -16.26
C SER A 609 0.28 3.42 -17.31
N GLY A 610 -0.52 2.46 -16.88
CA GLY A 610 -1.63 1.94 -17.68
C GLY A 610 -2.82 2.89 -17.68
N ASN A 611 -3.96 2.42 -18.19
CA ASN A 611 -5.16 3.23 -18.36
C ASN A 611 -5.78 3.64 -17.01
N VAL A 612 -5.75 2.73 -16.01
CA VAL A 612 -6.28 3.01 -14.67
C VAL A 612 -5.38 4.01 -13.97
N GLY A 613 -4.06 3.78 -14.02
CA GLY A 613 -3.07 4.72 -13.49
C GLY A 613 -3.16 6.11 -14.14
N ASP A 614 -3.33 6.19 -15.46
CA ASP A 614 -3.50 7.45 -16.19
C ASP A 614 -4.73 8.25 -15.71
N ALA A 615 -5.89 7.60 -15.59
CA ALA A 615 -7.11 8.23 -15.11
C ALA A 615 -6.99 8.69 -13.64
N LEU A 616 -6.40 7.87 -12.78
CA LEU A 616 -6.13 8.20 -11.38
C LEU A 616 -5.15 9.38 -11.25
N ILE A 617 -4.06 9.40 -12.03
CA ILE A 617 -3.09 10.51 -11.99
C ILE A 617 -3.77 11.82 -12.43
N LYS A 618 -4.70 11.79 -13.40
CA LYS A 618 -5.52 12.95 -13.77
C LYS A 618 -6.40 13.43 -12.61
N GLU A 619 -7.06 12.53 -11.86
CA GLU A 619 -7.77 12.90 -10.63
C GLU A 619 -6.83 13.58 -9.62
N ARG A 620 -5.62 13.02 -9.45
CA ARG A 620 -4.62 13.59 -8.53
C ARG A 620 -4.14 14.96 -8.95
N LEU A 621 -3.99 15.22 -10.24
CA LEU A 621 -3.70 16.55 -10.75
C LEU A 621 -4.85 17.53 -10.46
N ALA A 622 -6.11 17.09 -10.59
CA ALA A 622 -7.27 17.90 -10.23
C ALA A 622 -7.23 18.30 -8.74
N VAL A 623 -7.01 17.32 -7.85
CA VAL A 623 -6.89 17.53 -6.39
C VAL A 623 -5.66 18.39 -6.05
N CYS A 624 -4.54 18.18 -6.72
CA CYS A 624 -3.32 18.96 -6.52
C CYS A 624 -3.57 20.45 -6.84
N TYR A 625 -4.22 20.75 -7.96
CA TYR A 625 -4.51 22.13 -8.32
C TYR A 625 -5.65 22.76 -7.50
N SER A 626 -6.60 21.97 -6.99
CA SER A 626 -7.66 22.51 -6.12
C SER A 626 -7.10 22.99 -4.77
N SER A 627 -6.06 22.33 -4.25
CA SER A 627 -5.43 22.70 -2.96
C SER A 627 -4.66 24.02 -3.00
N LYS A 628 -4.41 24.59 -4.19
CA LYS A 628 -3.75 25.90 -4.33
C LYS A 628 -4.73 27.04 -4.09
N GLU A 629 -4.71 27.53 -2.87
CA GLU A 629 -5.44 28.72 -2.46
C GLU A 629 -4.92 29.98 -3.16
N GLY A 630 -5.85 30.84 -3.57
CA GLY A 630 -5.54 32.14 -4.13
C GLY A 630 -5.41 33.21 -3.05
N VAL A 631 -4.67 34.27 -3.35
CA VAL A 631 -4.42 35.38 -2.42
C VAL A 631 -5.46 36.49 -2.61
N GLY A 632 -5.93 37.05 -1.50
CA GLY A 632 -6.87 38.17 -1.46
C GLY A 632 -8.32 37.79 -1.79
N SER A 633 -9.22 38.78 -1.77
CA SER A 633 -10.66 38.59 -2.02
C SER A 633 -11.00 38.08 -3.42
N TRP A 634 -10.08 38.26 -4.37
CA TRP A 634 -10.20 37.79 -5.75
C TRP A 634 -9.55 36.42 -5.99
N HIS A 635 -9.00 35.79 -4.94
CA HIS A 635 -8.30 34.50 -5.01
C HIS A 635 -7.24 34.47 -6.14
N TRP A 636 -6.42 35.52 -6.23
CA TRP A 636 -5.40 35.63 -7.27
C TRP A 636 -4.37 34.51 -7.17
N GLY A 637 -4.04 33.89 -8.29
CA GLY A 637 -3.11 32.76 -8.35
C GLY A 637 -3.70 31.40 -7.94
N SER A 638 -4.99 31.33 -7.59
CA SER A 638 -5.68 30.05 -7.44
C SER A 638 -5.68 29.27 -8.76
N ARG A 639 -5.70 27.94 -8.65
CA ARG A 639 -5.69 27.04 -9.83
C ARG A 639 -7.01 26.30 -10.03
N ARG A 640 -8.13 26.83 -9.51
CA ARG A 640 -9.47 26.20 -9.58
C ARG A 640 -9.91 25.83 -10.99
N ARG A 641 -9.73 26.72 -11.98
CA ARG A 641 -10.06 26.39 -13.39
C ARG A 641 -9.22 25.24 -13.93
N LYS A 642 -7.93 25.21 -13.58
CA LYS A 642 -7.02 24.13 -13.99
C LYS A 642 -7.42 22.82 -13.34
N SER A 643 -7.78 22.86 -12.06
CA SER A 643 -8.35 21.72 -11.34
C SER A 643 -9.59 21.17 -12.05
N ALA A 644 -10.57 22.01 -12.36
CA ALA A 644 -11.79 21.60 -13.07
C ALA A 644 -11.50 21.00 -14.45
N THR A 645 -10.53 21.54 -15.20
CA THR A 645 -10.09 20.96 -16.47
C THR A 645 -9.51 19.55 -16.29
N TRP A 646 -8.71 19.30 -15.25
CA TRP A 646 -8.21 17.96 -14.96
C TRP A 646 -9.31 17.00 -14.53
N SER A 647 -10.33 17.47 -13.81
CA SER A 647 -11.52 16.66 -13.49
C SER A 647 -12.26 16.24 -14.77
N ILE A 648 -12.43 17.15 -15.74
CA ILE A 648 -13.03 16.84 -17.05
C ILE A 648 -12.19 15.80 -17.81
N LEU A 649 -10.85 15.97 -17.85
CA LEU A 649 -9.96 15.02 -18.52
C LEU A 649 -9.93 13.65 -17.85
N SER A 650 -10.09 13.61 -16.52
CA SER A 650 -10.24 12.36 -15.78
C SER A 650 -11.57 11.67 -16.09
N ALA A 651 -12.67 12.44 -16.19
CA ALA A 651 -13.97 11.90 -16.58
C ALA A 651 -13.95 11.25 -17.96
N ASP A 652 -13.33 11.91 -18.94
CA ASP A 652 -13.11 11.34 -20.28
C ASP A 652 -12.29 10.04 -20.23
N ALA A 653 -11.19 10.03 -19.46
CA ALA A 653 -10.36 8.83 -19.30
C ALA A 653 -11.12 7.65 -18.66
N TRP A 654 -12.03 7.92 -17.71
CA TRP A 654 -12.87 6.90 -17.10
C TRP A 654 -13.99 6.41 -18.03
N LEU A 655 -14.60 7.30 -18.82
CA LEU A 655 -15.61 6.93 -19.81
C LEU A 655 -15.02 6.02 -20.89
N GLN A 656 -13.79 6.29 -21.35
CA GLN A 656 -13.07 5.42 -22.29
C GLN A 656 -12.84 4.00 -21.73
N GLN A 657 -12.89 3.84 -20.41
CA GLN A 657 -12.75 2.56 -19.70
C GLN A 657 -14.10 1.98 -19.23
N SER A 658 -15.23 2.59 -19.60
CA SER A 658 -16.57 2.19 -19.13
C SER A 658 -16.68 2.16 -17.59
N ARG A 659 -16.02 3.11 -16.92
CA ARG A 659 -16.07 3.33 -15.46
C ARG A 659 -16.99 4.51 -15.17
N HIS A 660 -18.30 4.26 -15.20
CA HIS A 660 -19.31 5.31 -15.19
C HIS A 660 -19.39 6.03 -13.83
N ILE A 661 -19.14 5.33 -12.73
CA ILE A 661 -19.21 5.90 -11.38
C ILE A 661 -18.14 6.95 -11.17
N GLN A 662 -16.90 6.62 -11.51
CA GLN A 662 -15.75 7.50 -11.37
C GLN A 662 -15.84 8.66 -12.37
N ALA A 663 -16.31 8.38 -13.60
CA ALA A 663 -16.56 9.43 -14.59
C ALA A 663 -17.58 10.47 -14.09
N ARG A 664 -18.72 10.01 -13.54
CA ARG A 664 -19.76 10.88 -12.97
C ARG A 664 -19.20 11.76 -11.86
N ARG A 665 -18.52 11.13 -10.89
CA ARG A 665 -17.88 11.84 -9.77
C ARG A 665 -16.92 12.93 -10.25
N CYS A 666 -16.12 12.65 -11.29
CA CYS A 666 -15.19 13.63 -11.85
C CYS A 666 -15.91 14.79 -12.55
N LEU A 667 -17.01 14.53 -13.27
CA LEU A 667 -17.82 15.58 -13.88
C LEU A 667 -18.54 16.45 -12.84
N ASP A 668 -19.10 15.84 -11.80
CA ASP A 668 -19.78 16.56 -10.71
C ASP A 668 -18.80 17.51 -10.00
N GLU A 669 -17.57 17.04 -9.75
CA GLU A 669 -16.51 17.86 -9.18
C GLU A 669 -16.11 19.03 -10.11
N ALA A 670 -16.07 18.81 -11.42
CA ALA A 670 -15.82 19.87 -12.39
C ALA A 670 -16.94 20.92 -12.36
N HIS A 671 -18.20 20.50 -12.37
CA HIS A 671 -19.37 21.37 -12.27
C HIS A 671 -19.37 22.19 -11.00
N ARG A 672 -19.15 21.54 -9.85
CA ARG A 672 -19.03 22.19 -8.54
C ARG A 672 -17.91 23.22 -8.52
N THR A 673 -16.76 22.90 -9.12
CA THR A 673 -15.64 23.83 -9.18
C THR A 673 -15.94 25.03 -10.07
N TYR A 674 -16.58 24.84 -11.22
CA TYR A 674 -16.97 25.95 -12.11
C TYR A 674 -18.10 26.81 -11.54
N SER A 675 -19.07 26.22 -10.83
CA SER A 675 -20.20 26.94 -10.23
C SER A 675 -19.78 27.84 -9.06
N THR A 676 -18.73 27.45 -8.33
CA THR A 676 -18.17 28.23 -7.21
C THR A 676 -17.20 29.34 -7.63
N LEU A 677 -16.95 29.53 -8.94
CA LEU A 677 -16.07 30.60 -9.41
C LEU A 677 -16.74 31.97 -9.25
N PRO A 678 -15.98 33.04 -8.88
CA PRO A 678 -16.54 34.39 -8.64
C PRO A 678 -17.26 35.01 -9.85
N HIS A 679 -16.91 34.57 -11.06
CA HIS A 679 -17.58 35.00 -12.29
C HIS A 679 -18.64 33.97 -12.66
N LYS A 680 -19.92 34.37 -12.64
CA LYS A 680 -21.12 33.55 -12.92
C LYS A 680 -21.16 32.88 -14.32
N GLU A 681 -20.11 33.02 -15.11
CA GLU A 681 -20.02 32.52 -16.48
C GLU A 681 -19.05 31.33 -16.63
N GLY A 682 -18.57 30.77 -15.51
CA GLY A 682 -17.91 29.46 -15.39
C GLY A 682 -17.19 28.95 -16.65
N ILE A 683 -17.66 27.82 -17.19
CA ILE A 683 -17.23 27.23 -18.46
C ILE A 683 -18.05 27.75 -19.66
N THR A 684 -19.19 28.42 -19.44
CA THR A 684 -20.16 28.79 -20.48
C THR A 684 -19.61 29.79 -21.50
N LYS A 685 -18.60 30.58 -21.12
CA LYS A 685 -17.83 31.44 -22.04
C LYS A 685 -16.92 30.69 -23.01
N PHE A 686 -16.68 29.40 -22.81
CA PHE A 686 -15.75 28.58 -23.60
C PHE A 686 -16.53 27.53 -24.40
N GLY A 687 -17.11 27.93 -25.54
CA GLY A 687 -18.01 27.09 -26.33
C GLY A 687 -17.50 25.66 -26.57
N ALA A 688 -16.26 25.50 -27.03
CA ALA A 688 -15.68 24.17 -27.26
C ALA A 688 -15.56 23.32 -25.98
N ALA A 689 -15.16 23.92 -24.86
CA ALA A 689 -15.04 23.22 -23.58
C ALA A 689 -16.43 22.88 -22.99
N GLY A 690 -17.40 23.78 -23.17
CA GLY A 690 -18.79 23.55 -22.80
C GLY A 690 -19.42 22.41 -23.60
N HIS A 691 -19.22 22.39 -24.93
CA HIS A 691 -19.68 21.29 -25.78
C HIS A 691 -19.02 19.95 -25.43
N PHE A 692 -17.71 19.94 -25.17
CA PHE A 692 -17.02 18.72 -24.75
C PHE A 692 -17.58 18.17 -23.43
N MET A 693 -17.75 19.04 -22.43
CA MET A 693 -18.33 18.64 -21.14
C MET A 693 -19.77 18.12 -21.31
N ALA A 694 -20.58 18.77 -22.15
CA ALA A 694 -21.93 18.31 -22.48
C ALA A 694 -21.92 16.95 -23.21
N SER A 695 -20.96 16.70 -24.09
CA SER A 695 -20.83 15.38 -24.75
C SER A 695 -20.50 14.27 -23.75
N LEU A 696 -19.63 14.53 -22.76
CA LEU A 696 -19.34 13.55 -21.72
C LEU A 696 -20.57 13.27 -20.85
N GLN A 697 -21.37 14.29 -20.55
CA GLN A 697 -22.64 14.12 -19.83
C GLN A 697 -23.65 13.29 -20.63
N HIS A 698 -23.76 13.54 -21.93
CA HIS A 698 -24.61 12.75 -22.82
C HIS A 698 -24.20 11.29 -22.86
N SER A 699 -22.90 11.00 -23.04
CA SER A 699 -22.39 9.63 -23.03
C SER A 699 -22.61 8.92 -21.70
N LEU A 700 -22.64 9.66 -20.59
CA LEU A 700 -22.94 9.11 -19.27
C LEU A 700 -24.45 8.86 -19.05
N ALA A 701 -25.31 9.59 -19.76
CA ALA A 701 -26.76 9.43 -19.75
C ALA A 701 -27.26 8.37 -20.75
N GLU A 702 -26.48 8.04 -21.78
CA GLU A 702 -26.76 6.92 -22.69
C GLU A 702 -26.24 5.56 -22.17
N SER A 703 -25.47 5.58 -21.07
CA SER A 703 -25.02 4.35 -20.42
C SER A 703 -26.23 3.54 -19.90
N PRO A 704 -26.24 2.19 -20.02
CA PRO A 704 -27.40 1.32 -19.76
C PRO A 704 -28.07 1.44 -18.37
N ASP A 705 -27.46 2.16 -17.42
CA ASP A 705 -28.05 2.41 -16.09
C ASP A 705 -28.99 3.63 -16.05
N ALA A 706 -29.07 4.43 -17.12
CA ALA A 706 -29.97 5.60 -17.17
C ALA A 706 -31.29 5.33 -17.93
N SER A 707 -31.35 4.29 -18.76
CA SER A 707 -32.51 3.99 -19.60
C SER A 707 -33.72 3.42 -18.86
N ASP A 708 -33.59 3.05 -17.57
CA ASP A 708 -34.72 2.58 -16.76
C ASP A 708 -35.40 3.68 -15.93
N ASN A 709 -34.89 4.93 -15.96
CA ASN A 709 -35.44 6.04 -15.17
C ASN A 709 -36.32 7.03 -15.95
N ASP A 710 -36.45 6.89 -17.27
CA ASP A 710 -37.21 7.83 -18.12
C ASP A 710 -38.56 7.26 -18.62
N SER A 711 -39.11 6.24 -17.95
CA SER A 711 -40.44 5.68 -18.30
C SER A 711 -41.52 5.85 -17.24
N GLU A 712 -41.41 6.85 -16.36
CA GLU A 712 -42.54 7.33 -15.56
C GLU A 712 -42.46 8.85 -15.36
N ASP A 713 -43.05 9.63 -16.27
CA ASP A 713 -43.63 10.92 -15.86
C ASP A 713 -44.97 11.17 -16.58
N GLY A 714 -46.02 11.10 -15.77
CA GLY A 714 -47.06 12.13 -15.69
C GLY A 714 -47.91 12.40 -16.92
N GLY A 715 -48.98 11.61 -17.07
CA GLY A 715 -50.20 12.15 -17.69
C GLY A 715 -50.83 13.18 -16.75
N ASP A 716 -50.87 14.43 -17.18
CA ASP A 716 -51.67 15.48 -16.53
C ASP A 716 -53.14 15.32 -16.94
N ASP A 717 -53.97 14.93 -15.97
CA ASP A 717 -55.41 15.06 -16.00
C ASP A 717 -55.78 16.54 -15.75
N ASP A 718 -56.18 17.26 -16.80
CA ASP A 718 -56.94 18.51 -16.66
C ASP A 718 -58.44 18.20 -16.73
N ILE A 719 -59.12 18.49 -15.62
CA ILE A 719 -60.57 18.41 -15.44
C ILE A 719 -61.18 19.70 -15.99
N ASP A 720 -62.05 19.57 -17.00
CA ASP A 720 -63.09 20.57 -17.28
C ASP A 720 -64.45 19.86 -17.42
N GLU A 721 -65.39 20.25 -16.54
CA GLU A 721 -66.79 19.83 -16.53
C GLU A 721 -67.56 20.54 -17.66
N GLU A 722 -68.25 19.80 -18.54
CA GLU A 722 -69.58 20.20 -19.01
C GLU A 722 -70.39 19.00 -19.52
N SER A 723 -71.71 19.15 -19.44
CA SER A 723 -72.69 18.08 -19.24
C SER A 723 -73.41 17.62 -20.52
N GLU A 724 -74.07 16.46 -20.40
CA GLU A 724 -75.25 15.96 -21.16
C GLU A 724 -75.07 15.01 -22.39
N ALA A 725 -75.33 13.72 -22.09
CA ALA A 725 -76.34 12.81 -22.67
C ALA A 725 -76.41 12.42 -24.17
N LEU A 726 -76.24 11.10 -24.38
CA LEU A 726 -77.04 10.14 -25.19
C LEU A 726 -77.17 10.29 -26.73
N ASN A 727 -76.59 9.32 -27.46
CA ASN A 727 -77.20 8.40 -28.45
C ASN A 727 -76.09 7.80 -29.34
N ASP A 728 -75.79 6.50 -29.27
CA ASP A 728 -76.40 5.37 -30.00
C ASP A 728 -75.89 5.17 -31.44
N MET A 729 -75.71 3.88 -31.80
CA MET A 729 -75.52 3.27 -33.12
C MET A 729 -74.10 3.16 -33.77
N ARG A 730 -73.53 1.94 -33.64
CA ARG A 730 -72.86 1.17 -34.72
C ARG A 730 -73.85 0.95 -35.90
N PRO A 731 -73.49 0.53 -37.16
CA PRO A 731 -72.45 -0.47 -37.49
C PRO A 731 -71.80 -0.45 -38.93
N ARG A 732 -70.86 -1.42 -39.18
CA ARG A 732 -70.56 -2.14 -40.47
C ARG A 732 -69.85 -1.34 -41.61
N ARG A 733 -69.01 -1.87 -42.53
CA ARG A 733 -68.31 -3.16 -42.82
C ARG A 733 -67.40 -2.97 -44.07
N ALA A 734 -66.23 -3.63 -44.12
CA ALA A 734 -65.47 -4.27 -45.25
C ALA A 734 -65.14 -3.50 -46.58
N SER A 735 -63.84 -3.32 -46.93
CA SER A 735 -62.96 -4.11 -47.85
C SER A 735 -63.05 -3.63 -49.34
N THR A 736 -62.05 -3.55 -50.24
CA THR A 736 -60.83 -4.35 -50.52
C THR A 736 -60.10 -3.83 -51.81
N VAL A 737 -58.85 -4.31 -52.07
CA VAL A 737 -58.04 -4.45 -53.34
C VAL A 737 -57.37 -3.16 -53.91
N THR A 738 -56.11 -3.08 -54.38
CA THR A 738 -55.17 -3.90 -55.24
C THR A 738 -53.70 -3.49 -54.96
N ALA A 739 -52.63 -4.29 -54.85
CA ALA A 739 -52.00 -5.37 -55.64
C ALA A 739 -51.40 -4.94 -57.01
N ASP A 740 -50.06 -4.94 -57.17
CA ASP A 740 -49.34 -5.97 -57.97
C ASP A 740 -47.78 -5.87 -57.97
N MET A 741 -47.15 -7.04 -58.12
CA MET A 741 -45.71 -7.36 -58.27
C MET A 741 -45.26 -7.35 -59.75
N PHE A 742 -43.95 -7.36 -60.06
CA PHE A 742 -43.30 -8.40 -60.90
C PHE A 742 -41.76 -8.32 -60.93
N ARG A 743 -41.15 -9.38 -61.46
CA ARG A 743 -39.82 -9.97 -61.26
C ARG A 743 -39.09 -10.15 -62.61
N ASP A 744 -37.77 -10.37 -62.55
CA ASP A 744 -36.89 -11.18 -63.43
C ASP A 744 -36.14 -10.62 -64.68
N THR A 745 -34.81 -10.91 -64.66
CA THR A 745 -33.91 -11.50 -65.70
C THR A 745 -33.13 -10.70 -66.79
N THR A 746 -31.80 -10.99 -66.79
CA THR A 746 -30.85 -11.32 -67.90
C THR A 746 -29.96 -10.29 -68.64
N LYS A 747 -28.65 -10.66 -68.69
CA LYS A 747 -27.59 -10.51 -69.76
C LYS A 747 -27.05 -9.09 -70.06
N GLU A 748 -25.81 -8.81 -70.48
CA GLU A 748 -24.66 -9.54 -71.07
C GLU A 748 -23.37 -8.66 -71.03
N GLU A 749 -22.19 -9.31 -70.98
CA GLU A 749 -20.85 -9.00 -71.55
C GLU A 749 -20.17 -7.60 -71.66
N GLY A 750 -18.86 -7.59 -71.35
CA GLY A 750 -17.82 -6.67 -71.90
C GLY A 750 -16.70 -6.29 -70.91
N SER A 751 -15.58 -7.03 -70.82
CA SER A 751 -14.24 -6.68 -71.39
C SER A 751 -13.70 -5.32 -70.90
N THR A 752 -12.67 -5.21 -70.04
CA THR A 752 -11.23 -5.44 -70.35
C THR A 752 -10.35 -5.55 -69.08
N THR A 753 -9.41 -6.50 -69.12
CA THR A 753 -8.07 -6.55 -68.45
C THR A 753 -7.28 -5.23 -68.68
N ASP A 754 -6.30 -4.76 -67.90
CA ASP A 754 -5.08 -5.42 -67.44
C ASP A 754 -4.18 -4.41 -66.67
N ASP A 755 -3.27 -4.98 -65.90
CA ASP A 755 -2.04 -4.56 -65.19
C ASP A 755 -1.50 -3.11 -65.12
N GLY A 756 -0.88 -2.82 -63.96
CA GLY A 756 0.17 -1.80 -63.85
C GLY A 756 0.66 -1.44 -62.44
N THR A 757 1.41 -2.36 -61.81
CA THR A 757 2.42 -2.17 -60.72
C THR A 757 2.04 -1.56 -59.38
#